data_AF-B8BX81-F1
#
_entry.id   AF-B8BX81-F1
#
_cell.length_a   1.000
_cell.length_b   1.000
_cell.length_c   1.000
_cell.angle_alpha   90.00
_cell.angle_beta   90.00
_cell.angle_gamma   90.00
#
_symmetry.space_group_name_H-M   'P 1'
#
loop_
_entity.id
_entity.type
_entity.pdbx_description
1 polymer ?
#
loop_
_entity_poly.entity_id
_entity_poly.type
_entity_poly.pdbx_seq_one_letter_code
_entity_poly.pdbx_strand_id
1 'polypeptide(L)'
;MSRQPPDLLSPKKRPTNGSSSYYEDQDYGSLWLQQFLSFEQERNQAIARSDLELFRDLPLSIVHPHVSKHLSTHLSKQPKSKGNKSPKALNSIPNYEKQRISKLIKVLNQKGKAEVQADKRPSLTPYIEANTKISRVLNRMKLKTNAEDMQSSQLNNFYNIVAKETTAAIVIQSQRRRVLAIKCAQLVALQTKIAIKIQSLVRGLFARRLLNSLKEEKRRARLIREKCVRVYIARWSRKRQVRLEQESAVLCQSTIRMYFAKCILNQKRLQYSWGINQLRWRAISTRLAWMDLRMNFYARQIQCIVRRKLAQKRVLSLVILFNRAAVDIQRIWRQFAAQKQKKRIIYELMVETQCNKIRIIVSEERYWKQEVENLAKPIKVQHRQGLEVQKKELETACRERIEQINALEIHFRDQLEMQQQITPRAIEGGWEEQIEINLKDTCDRITETKLDLMFTIQPKRNAVITQLATIISTEEDARRSLEHWRAWHQVEQNRLWDLQRQHDREVEEIEMKHAIVDEQMRWAVKHYMPSGKPDKRRTLLFGTLESGERVQQLVDVVKEKADEYQSKQHLECTWKPFQKVWDQFNSLEIESSSGLHAAGSDVRQQESNVRSSTKEQSRHDMSQEGTNDFDNASLYPMKTPFPKKLPFELLQQVRDERTDICTSLKPN
;
A
#
# COMPACT_ATOMS: atom_id res chain seq x y z
N MET A 1 -18.26 24.95 -27.91
CA MET A 1 -17.70 23.61 -28.21
C MET A 1 -18.14 22.64 -27.12
N SER A 2 -19.08 21.74 -27.44
CA SER A 2 -19.61 20.76 -26.48
C SER A 2 -18.84 19.43 -26.58
N ARG A 3 -18.49 18.81 -25.45
CA ARG A 3 -17.92 17.45 -25.41
C ARG A 3 -18.98 16.49 -24.88
N GLN A 4 -19.37 15.53 -25.72
CA GLN A 4 -20.29 14.45 -25.37
C GLN A 4 -19.64 13.42 -24.42
N PRO A 5 -20.44 12.68 -23.63
CA PRO A 5 -19.97 11.56 -22.81
C PRO A 5 -19.64 10.31 -23.67
N PRO A 6 -18.85 9.36 -23.17
CA PRO A 6 -18.52 8.13 -23.90
C PRO A 6 -19.68 7.11 -23.89
N ASP A 7 -19.93 6.50 -25.04
CA ASP A 7 -21.00 5.52 -25.24
C ASP A 7 -20.81 4.20 -24.47
N LEU A 8 -21.93 3.66 -23.98
CA LEU A 8 -22.04 2.31 -23.44
C LEU A 8 -22.08 1.29 -24.59
N LEU A 9 -20.99 0.55 -24.78
CA LEU A 9 -20.91 -0.51 -25.78
C LEU A 9 -21.80 -1.71 -25.40
N SER A 10 -22.74 -2.03 -26.30
CA SER A 10 -23.62 -3.19 -26.24
C SER A 10 -22.86 -4.51 -26.42
N PRO A 11 -23.38 -5.65 -25.88
CA PRO A 11 -22.68 -6.93 -25.95
C PRO A 11 -22.71 -7.52 -27.37
N LYS A 12 -21.57 -7.50 -28.05
CA LYS A 12 -21.38 -8.22 -29.32
C LYS A 12 -21.49 -9.73 -29.08
N LYS A 13 -22.49 -10.36 -29.72
CA LYS A 13 -22.54 -11.82 -29.90
C LYS A 13 -21.24 -12.29 -30.57
N ARG A 14 -20.53 -13.25 -29.97
CA ARG A 14 -19.40 -13.94 -30.63
C ARG A 14 -19.90 -15.13 -31.45
N PRO A 15 -19.23 -15.46 -32.57
CA PRO A 15 -19.64 -16.57 -33.42
C PRO A 15 -19.36 -17.92 -32.76
N THR A 16 -20.31 -18.83 -32.88
CA THR A 16 -20.10 -20.26 -32.73
C THR A 16 -19.36 -20.78 -33.96
N ASN A 17 -18.05 -21.02 -33.84
CA ASN A 17 -17.29 -22.10 -34.50
C ASN A 17 -15.79 -21.91 -34.20
N GLY A 18 -15.21 -22.88 -33.52
CA GLY A 18 -13.81 -22.84 -33.08
C GLY A 18 -13.48 -24.12 -32.31
N SER A 19 -13.16 -25.18 -33.05
CA SER A 19 -12.78 -26.48 -32.50
C SER A 19 -11.42 -26.37 -31.80
N SER A 20 -11.43 -26.35 -30.46
CA SER A 20 -10.21 -26.44 -29.66
C SER A 20 -9.85 -27.92 -29.47
N SER A 21 -8.96 -28.42 -30.34
CA SER A 21 -8.27 -29.70 -30.13
C SER A 21 -7.27 -29.54 -28.98
N TYR A 22 -7.71 -29.90 -27.77
CA TYR A 22 -6.88 -29.91 -26.56
C TYR A 22 -7.25 -31.03 -25.57
N TYR A 23 -8.04 -32.02 -26.04
CA TYR A 23 -8.47 -33.19 -25.25
C TYR A 23 -8.47 -34.48 -26.11
N GLU A 24 -7.46 -34.65 -26.95
CA GLU A 24 -7.17 -35.91 -27.66
C GLU A 24 -5.95 -36.62 -27.08
N ASP A 25 -5.94 -36.80 -25.75
CA ASP A 25 -5.13 -37.84 -25.08
C ASP A 25 -6.05 -39.03 -24.76
N GLN A 26 -6.18 -39.99 -25.68
CA GLN A 26 -7.09 -41.13 -25.52
C GLN A 26 -6.56 -42.25 -24.60
N ASP A 27 -5.28 -42.21 -24.19
CA ASP A 27 -4.61 -43.38 -23.59
C ASP A 27 -4.72 -43.51 -22.07
N TYR A 28 -5.14 -42.47 -21.33
CA TYR A 28 -5.28 -42.56 -19.86
C TYR A 28 -6.69 -42.93 -19.37
N GLY A 29 -7.72 -42.81 -20.23
CA GLY A 29 -9.10 -43.15 -19.88
C GLY A 29 -9.41 -44.65 -19.97
N SER A 30 -8.80 -45.36 -20.92
CA SER A 30 -9.09 -46.76 -21.21
C SER A 30 -8.48 -47.71 -20.17
N LEU A 31 -7.21 -47.53 -19.81
CA LEU A 31 -6.49 -48.40 -18.88
C LEU A 31 -7.12 -48.47 -17.49
N TRP A 32 -7.52 -47.32 -16.91
CA TRP A 32 -8.16 -47.32 -15.59
C TRP A 32 -9.56 -47.96 -15.64
N LEU A 33 -10.36 -47.68 -16.66
CA LEU A 33 -11.69 -48.27 -16.81
C LEU A 33 -11.60 -49.78 -17.09
N GLN A 34 -10.64 -50.22 -17.87
CA GLN A 34 -10.39 -51.63 -18.18
C GLN A 34 -9.89 -52.40 -16.95
N GLN A 35 -8.97 -51.82 -16.15
CA GLN A 35 -8.54 -52.40 -14.88
C GLN A 35 -9.66 -52.43 -13.83
N PHE A 36 -10.51 -51.39 -13.78
CA PHE A 36 -11.66 -51.36 -12.87
C PHE A 36 -12.71 -52.41 -13.26
N LEU A 37 -13.00 -52.56 -14.54
CA LEU A 37 -13.93 -53.56 -15.06
C LEU A 37 -13.38 -54.98 -14.89
N SER A 38 -12.08 -55.23 -15.13
CA SER A 38 -11.48 -56.54 -14.87
C SER A 38 -11.48 -56.89 -13.38
N PHE A 39 -11.23 -55.91 -12.50
CA PHE A 39 -11.29 -56.11 -11.05
C PHE A 39 -12.72 -56.40 -10.55
N GLU A 40 -13.74 -55.67 -11.02
CA GLU A 40 -15.14 -56.00 -10.73
C GLU A 40 -15.50 -57.40 -11.28
N GLN A 41 -15.04 -57.75 -12.48
CA GLN A 41 -15.32 -59.05 -13.09
C GLN A 41 -14.64 -60.21 -12.34
N GLU A 42 -13.39 -60.05 -11.90
CA GLU A 42 -12.71 -61.02 -11.02
C GLU A 42 -13.39 -61.12 -9.66
N ARG A 43 -13.77 -59.99 -9.04
CA ARG A 43 -14.47 -60.00 -7.75
C ARG A 43 -15.82 -60.71 -7.85
N ASN A 44 -16.58 -60.44 -8.90
CA ASN A 44 -17.89 -61.06 -9.11
C ASN A 44 -17.75 -62.56 -9.48
N GLN A 45 -16.69 -62.96 -10.20
CA GLN A 45 -16.35 -64.38 -10.38
C GLN A 45 -15.90 -65.05 -9.07
N ALA A 46 -15.15 -64.37 -8.21
CA ALA A 46 -14.73 -64.90 -6.91
C ALA A 46 -15.93 -65.11 -5.97
N ILE A 47 -16.87 -64.15 -5.93
CA ILE A 47 -18.14 -64.27 -5.20
C ILE A 47 -18.95 -65.44 -5.75
N ALA A 48 -19.14 -65.52 -7.08
CA ALA A 48 -19.87 -66.63 -7.70
C ALA A 48 -19.20 -68.00 -7.45
N ARG A 49 -17.87 -68.06 -7.37
CA ARG A 49 -17.14 -69.29 -6.98
C ARG A 49 -17.39 -69.63 -5.50
N SER A 50 -17.32 -68.67 -4.58
CA SER A 50 -17.61 -68.94 -3.15
C SER A 50 -19.07 -69.35 -2.92
N ASP A 51 -20.02 -68.77 -3.66
CA ASP A 51 -21.43 -69.18 -3.59
C ASP A 51 -21.63 -70.60 -4.14
N LEU A 52 -20.93 -70.97 -5.23
CA LEU A 52 -20.96 -72.34 -5.77
C LEU A 52 -20.26 -73.36 -4.86
N GLU A 53 -19.21 -72.96 -4.12
CA GLU A 53 -18.59 -73.80 -3.10
C GLU A 53 -19.54 -74.03 -1.91
N LEU A 54 -20.28 -73.01 -1.48
CA LEU A 54 -21.35 -73.15 -0.47
C LEU A 54 -22.47 -74.13 -0.91
N PHE A 55 -22.73 -74.29 -2.21
CA PHE A 55 -23.66 -75.30 -2.72
C PHE A 55 -23.11 -76.74 -2.69
N ARG A 56 -21.80 -76.93 -2.52
CA ARG A 56 -21.15 -78.25 -2.51
C ARG A 56 -21.29 -78.98 -1.18
N ASP A 57 -21.39 -78.23 -0.08
CA ASP A 57 -21.42 -78.76 1.29
C ASP A 57 -22.83 -78.95 1.86
N LEU A 58 -23.88 -78.74 1.04
CA LEU A 58 -25.28 -78.97 1.45
C LEU A 58 -25.63 -80.47 1.46
N PRO A 59 -25.93 -81.07 2.63
CA PRO A 59 -26.35 -82.47 2.68
C PRO A 59 -27.72 -82.63 1.98
N LEU A 60 -27.77 -83.50 0.96
CA LEU A 60 -28.89 -83.77 0.03
C LEU A 60 -28.91 -82.98 -1.30
N SER A 61 -27.80 -82.36 -1.71
CA SER A 61 -27.64 -81.85 -3.07
C SER A 61 -27.51 -82.98 -4.11
N ILE A 62 -28.62 -83.36 -4.76
CA ILE A 62 -28.60 -84.24 -5.94
C ILE A 62 -28.36 -83.38 -7.19
N VAL A 63 -27.09 -83.23 -7.57
CA VAL A 63 -26.70 -82.50 -8.79
C VAL A 63 -27.10 -83.29 -10.04
N HIS A 64 -27.78 -82.64 -10.97
CA HIS A 64 -28.25 -83.24 -12.22
C HIS A 64 -27.06 -83.75 -13.08
N PRO A 65 -27.10 -84.97 -13.67
CA PRO A 65 -25.92 -85.59 -14.30
C PRO A 65 -25.25 -84.75 -15.40
N HIS A 66 -26.01 -83.93 -16.11
CA HIS A 66 -25.50 -83.05 -17.17
C HIS A 66 -24.57 -81.93 -16.65
N VAL A 67 -24.82 -81.42 -15.43
CA VAL A 67 -24.00 -80.36 -14.82
C VAL A 67 -22.67 -80.93 -14.31
N SER A 68 -22.70 -82.16 -13.79
CA SER A 68 -21.49 -82.89 -13.36
C SER A 68 -20.48 -83.07 -14.50
N LYS A 69 -20.93 -83.41 -15.71
CA LYS A 69 -20.04 -83.53 -16.88
C LYS A 69 -19.35 -82.23 -17.28
N HIS A 70 -20.01 -81.07 -17.17
CA HIS A 70 -19.42 -79.77 -17.51
C HIS A 70 -18.45 -79.24 -16.43
N LEU A 71 -18.68 -79.55 -15.16
CA LEU A 71 -17.77 -79.19 -14.08
C LEU A 71 -16.50 -80.05 -14.10
N SER A 72 -16.61 -81.34 -14.41
CA SER A 72 -15.44 -82.24 -14.49
C SER A 72 -14.48 -81.91 -15.64
N THR A 73 -14.92 -81.28 -16.74
CA THR A 73 -14.04 -80.90 -17.86
C THR A 73 -13.25 -79.62 -17.61
N HIS A 74 -13.72 -78.71 -16.75
CA HIS A 74 -13.00 -77.45 -16.46
C HIS A 74 -11.98 -77.53 -15.32
N LEU A 75 -11.99 -78.60 -14.51
CA LEU A 75 -11.12 -78.76 -13.34
C LEU A 75 -9.79 -79.51 -13.61
N SER A 76 -9.48 -79.86 -14.87
CA SER A 76 -8.28 -80.65 -15.22
C SER A 76 -7.04 -79.84 -15.61
N LYS A 77 -7.07 -78.50 -15.50
CA LYS A 77 -5.93 -77.61 -15.82
C LYS A 77 -5.76 -76.51 -14.78
N GLN A 78 -4.51 -76.10 -14.57
CA GLN A 78 -3.98 -75.08 -13.62
C GLN A 78 -3.66 -75.60 -12.19
N PRO A 79 -2.64 -75.02 -11.51
CA PRO A 79 -1.59 -75.84 -10.91
C PRO A 79 -1.46 -75.75 -9.40
N LYS A 80 -0.70 -76.67 -8.82
CA LYS A 80 -0.45 -76.79 -7.38
C LYS A 80 0.42 -75.64 -6.86
N SER A 81 -0.11 -74.81 -5.97
CA SER A 81 0.68 -73.97 -5.06
C SER A 81 0.40 -74.33 -3.60
N LYS A 82 1.38 -74.06 -2.72
CA LYS A 82 1.43 -74.55 -1.33
C LYS A 82 1.07 -73.44 -0.35
N GLY A 83 0.45 -73.78 0.79
CA GLY A 83 0.74 -73.08 2.05
C GLY A 83 -0.45 -72.67 2.93
N ASN A 84 -0.53 -73.32 4.10
CA ASN A 84 -0.68 -72.66 5.40
C ASN A 84 -1.87 -71.69 5.66
N LYS A 85 -2.98 -72.21 6.19
CA LYS A 85 -3.33 -72.14 7.64
C LYS A 85 -4.80 -72.52 7.87
N SER A 86 -5.05 -73.38 8.86
CA SER A 86 -6.40 -73.74 9.31
C SER A 86 -6.90 -72.80 10.41
N PRO A 87 -8.22 -72.56 10.48
CA PRO A 87 -8.92 -72.32 11.73
C PRO A 87 -9.94 -73.43 12.05
N LYS A 88 -9.99 -73.80 13.33
CA LYS A 88 -10.87 -74.83 13.89
C LYS A 88 -12.30 -74.30 14.04
N ALA A 89 -13.32 -74.99 13.51
CA ALA A 89 -14.73 -74.72 13.85
C ALA A 89 -15.67 -75.90 13.55
N LEU A 90 -15.47 -77.07 14.18
CA LEU A 90 -16.44 -78.18 14.08
C LEU A 90 -16.58 -78.95 15.41
N ASN A 91 -17.24 -78.30 16.38
CA ASN A 91 -17.66 -78.92 17.64
C ASN A 91 -18.96 -78.26 18.14
N SER A 92 -20.10 -78.64 17.54
CA SER A 92 -21.44 -78.22 17.98
C SER A 92 -22.52 -79.23 17.58
N ILE A 93 -22.35 -80.49 18.02
CA ILE A 93 -23.49 -81.42 18.17
C ILE A 93 -23.77 -81.50 19.67
N PRO A 94 -24.90 -80.96 20.16
CA PRO A 94 -25.23 -80.95 21.58
C PRO A 94 -25.24 -82.37 22.19
N ASN A 95 -24.68 -82.52 23.39
CA ASN A 95 -24.54 -83.82 24.05
C ASN A 95 -25.89 -84.55 24.27
N TYR A 96 -27.02 -83.82 24.33
CA TYR A 96 -28.35 -84.43 24.45
C TYR A 96 -28.76 -85.23 23.20
N GLU A 97 -28.35 -84.84 21.99
CA GLU A 97 -28.66 -85.59 20.77
C GLU A 97 -27.84 -86.88 20.68
N LYS A 98 -26.56 -86.85 21.07
CA LYS A 98 -25.71 -88.05 21.19
C LYS A 98 -26.32 -89.07 22.16
N GLN A 99 -26.84 -88.62 23.31
CA GLN A 99 -27.55 -89.48 24.27
C GLN A 99 -28.91 -89.99 23.74
N ARG A 100 -29.64 -89.18 22.97
CA ARG A 100 -30.93 -89.59 22.38
C ARG A 100 -30.75 -90.68 21.31
N ILE A 101 -29.72 -90.56 20.48
CA ILE A 101 -29.38 -91.55 19.45
C ILE A 101 -28.93 -92.87 20.10
N SER A 102 -28.10 -92.83 21.15
CA SER A 102 -27.68 -94.05 21.86
C SER A 102 -28.84 -94.77 22.58
N LYS A 103 -29.84 -94.03 23.09
CA LYS A 103 -31.07 -94.61 23.66
C LYS A 103 -31.95 -95.29 22.60
N LEU A 104 -32.10 -94.69 21.41
CA LEU A 104 -32.86 -95.29 20.30
C LEU A 104 -32.23 -96.59 19.78
N ILE A 105 -30.90 -96.65 19.67
CA ILE A 105 -30.18 -97.86 19.26
C ILE A 105 -30.33 -98.99 20.29
N LYS A 106 -30.35 -98.67 21.60
CA LYS A 106 -30.60 -99.67 22.65
C LYS A 106 -32.03 -100.23 22.63
N VAL A 107 -33.04 -99.42 22.29
CA VAL A 107 -34.45 -99.86 22.22
C VAL A 107 -34.72 -100.75 20.98
N LEU A 108 -34.06 -100.48 19.85
CA LEU A 108 -34.23 -101.29 18.64
C LEU A 108 -33.58 -102.68 18.75
N ASN A 109 -32.48 -102.82 19.49
CA ASN A 109 -31.76 -104.10 19.63
C ASN A 109 -32.33 -105.04 20.72
N GLN A 110 -33.38 -104.65 21.44
CA GLN A 110 -33.96 -105.44 22.55
C GLN A 110 -35.28 -106.17 22.20
N LYS A 111 -35.75 -106.14 20.94
CA LYS A 111 -37.10 -106.59 20.58
C LYS A 111 -37.16 -107.74 19.56
N GLY A 112 -36.23 -108.69 19.63
CA GLY A 112 -36.22 -109.88 18.78
C GLY A 112 -35.44 -111.07 19.35
N LYS A 113 -36.05 -111.80 20.28
CA LYS A 113 -35.74 -113.18 20.75
C LYS A 113 -36.88 -113.66 21.68
N ALA A 114 -37.14 -114.98 21.74
CA ALA A 114 -38.34 -115.67 22.29
C ALA A 114 -39.62 -115.54 21.38
N GLU A 115 -40.54 -116.52 21.20
CA GLU A 115 -40.70 -117.86 21.81
C GLU A 115 -41.48 -118.90 20.93
N VAL A 116 -41.98 -120.02 21.49
CA VAL A 116 -41.77 -121.42 20.96
C VAL A 116 -42.88 -122.46 21.34
N GLN A 117 -43.11 -123.51 20.52
CA GLN A 117 -43.84 -124.81 20.78
C GLN A 117 -45.39 -124.78 21.05
N ALA A 118 -46.22 -125.86 21.10
CA ALA A 118 -46.29 -127.24 20.47
C ALA A 118 -47.64 -127.97 20.82
N ASP A 119 -47.88 -129.22 20.31
CA ASP A 119 -48.79 -130.31 20.82
C ASP A 119 -50.35 -130.23 20.67
N LYS A 120 -51.22 -131.30 20.68
CA LYS A 120 -51.12 -132.81 20.77
C LYS A 120 -52.41 -133.54 20.27
N ARG A 121 -52.42 -134.89 20.21
CA ARG A 121 -53.60 -135.81 19.96
C ARG A 121 -54.02 -136.59 21.25
N PRO A 122 -55.26 -137.12 21.37
CA PRO A 122 -55.68 -138.07 22.42
C PRO A 122 -55.84 -139.55 21.96
N SER A 123 -56.07 -140.46 22.92
CA SER A 123 -55.79 -141.91 22.87
C SER A 123 -56.99 -142.87 23.04
N LEU A 124 -56.76 -144.17 22.79
CA LEU A 124 -57.70 -145.30 22.97
C LEU A 124 -57.78 -145.78 24.44
N THR A 125 -58.88 -146.41 24.86
CA THR A 125 -59.13 -146.82 26.27
C THR A 125 -59.17 -148.35 26.51
N PRO A 126 -58.76 -148.84 27.70
CA PRO A 126 -58.59 -150.28 27.98
C PRO A 126 -59.83 -151.18 27.93
N TYR A 127 -61.05 -150.61 27.96
CA TYR A 127 -62.30 -151.38 28.08
C TYR A 127 -62.58 -152.27 26.85
N ILE A 128 -62.05 -151.90 25.69
CA ILE A 128 -62.20 -152.64 24.42
C ILE A 128 -61.35 -153.92 24.43
N GLU A 129 -60.24 -153.95 25.16
CA GLU A 129 -59.32 -155.09 25.22
C GLU A 129 -59.87 -156.25 26.07
N ALA A 130 -60.63 -155.95 27.13
CA ALA A 130 -61.27 -156.96 27.97
C ALA A 130 -62.40 -157.73 27.24
N ASN A 131 -63.30 -157.01 26.56
CA ASN A 131 -64.46 -157.62 25.90
C ASN A 131 -64.08 -158.54 24.72
N THR A 132 -62.93 -158.31 24.07
CA THR A 132 -62.43 -159.21 23.01
C THR A 132 -61.74 -160.48 23.52
N LYS A 133 -61.50 -160.61 24.83
CA LYS A 133 -61.08 -161.86 25.48
C LYS A 133 -62.27 -162.73 25.88
N ILE A 134 -63.32 -162.16 26.49
CA ILE A 134 -64.50 -162.91 26.98
C ILE A 134 -65.21 -163.65 25.82
N SER A 135 -65.42 -162.98 24.69
CA SER A 135 -66.09 -163.56 23.50
C SER A 135 -65.33 -164.71 22.83
N ARG A 136 -64.04 -164.94 23.18
CA ARG A 136 -63.27 -166.10 22.71
C ARG A 136 -63.42 -167.35 23.58
N VAL A 137 -63.91 -167.22 24.82
CA VAL A 137 -64.05 -168.34 25.77
C VAL A 137 -65.41 -169.03 25.61
N LEU A 138 -66.49 -168.27 25.41
CA LEU A 138 -67.87 -168.80 25.43
C LEU A 138 -68.24 -169.68 24.21
N ASN A 139 -67.54 -169.59 23.08
CA ASN A 139 -67.90 -170.29 21.84
C ASN A 139 -67.33 -171.74 21.73
N ARG A 140 -66.98 -172.41 22.84
CA ARG A 140 -66.29 -173.72 22.80
C ARG A 140 -66.96 -174.91 23.50
N MET A 141 -68.16 -174.79 24.09
CA MET A 141 -68.85 -175.95 24.69
C MET A 141 -70.27 -176.14 24.16
N LYS A 142 -70.46 -177.24 23.41
CA LYS A 142 -71.76 -177.91 23.21
C LYS A 142 -71.84 -179.09 24.16
N LEU A 143 -73.02 -179.39 24.70
CA LEU A 143 -73.34 -180.70 25.26
C LEU A 143 -74.71 -181.19 24.74
N LYS A 144 -74.77 -182.47 24.40
CA LYS A 144 -75.99 -183.24 24.12
C LYS A 144 -76.47 -183.88 25.43
N THR A 145 -77.76 -184.24 25.50
CA THR A 145 -78.18 -185.58 25.97
C THR A 145 -79.62 -185.89 25.53
N ASN A 146 -79.88 -187.18 25.29
CA ASN A 146 -81.22 -187.76 25.17
C ASN A 146 -81.58 -188.43 26.51
N ALA A 147 -82.87 -188.65 26.77
CA ALA A 147 -83.38 -189.85 27.46
C ALA A 147 -84.92 -189.94 27.29
N GLU A 148 -85.43 -191.16 27.18
CA GLU A 148 -86.86 -191.52 27.20
C GLU A 148 -87.33 -191.60 28.68
N ASP A 149 -88.62 -191.51 29.03
CA ASP A 149 -89.49 -192.68 29.01
C ASP A 149 -91.01 -192.40 29.09
N MET A 150 -91.75 -193.16 28.29
CA MET A 150 -93.01 -193.86 28.58
C MET A 150 -94.11 -193.22 29.48
N GLN A 151 -95.27 -192.82 28.90
CA GLN A 151 -96.53 -193.61 28.92
C GLN A 151 -97.80 -192.87 28.39
N SER A 152 -98.81 -193.67 28.01
CA SER A 152 -100.20 -193.32 27.62
C SER A 152 -100.42 -192.68 26.22
N SER A 153 -100.85 -193.50 25.26
CA SER A 153 -100.82 -193.20 23.81
C SER A 153 -101.99 -192.40 23.24
N GLN A 154 -103.05 -192.09 24.02
CA GLN A 154 -104.26 -191.46 23.49
C GLN A 154 -104.32 -189.92 23.62
N LEU A 155 -103.51 -189.31 24.48
CA LEU A 155 -103.43 -187.84 24.61
C LEU A 155 -102.53 -187.18 23.55
N ASN A 156 -101.59 -187.93 22.97
CA ASN A 156 -100.53 -187.37 22.11
C ASN A 156 -101.05 -186.78 20.77
N ASN A 157 -102.17 -187.30 20.24
CA ASN A 157 -102.75 -186.77 19.00
C ASN A 157 -103.37 -185.38 19.15
N PHE A 158 -103.87 -185.01 20.34
CA PHE A 158 -104.38 -183.66 20.59
C PHE A 158 -103.26 -182.62 20.71
N TYR A 159 -102.18 -182.96 21.43
CA TYR A 159 -101.02 -182.08 21.59
C TYR A 159 -100.33 -181.74 20.25
N ASN A 160 -100.25 -182.70 19.33
CA ASN A 160 -99.64 -182.51 18.00
C ASN A 160 -100.38 -181.51 17.10
N ILE A 161 -101.67 -181.25 17.33
CA ILE A 161 -102.44 -180.24 16.59
C ILE A 161 -102.16 -178.85 17.17
N VAL A 162 -102.27 -178.69 18.49
CA VAL A 162 -102.01 -177.42 19.19
C VAL A 162 -100.56 -176.92 18.97
N ALA A 163 -99.60 -177.84 18.89
CA ALA A 163 -98.19 -177.52 18.58
C ALA A 163 -97.99 -176.90 17.18
N LYS A 164 -98.82 -177.25 16.19
CA LYS A 164 -98.75 -176.70 14.82
C LYS A 164 -99.38 -175.31 14.73
N GLU A 165 -100.49 -175.07 15.43
CA GLU A 165 -101.14 -173.76 15.45
C GLU A 165 -100.30 -172.71 16.18
N THR A 166 -99.72 -173.08 17.31
CA THR A 166 -98.82 -172.21 18.09
C THR A 166 -97.54 -171.84 17.32
N THR A 167 -96.94 -172.78 16.57
CA THR A 167 -95.79 -172.47 15.70
C THR A 167 -96.14 -171.55 14.53
N ALA A 168 -97.31 -171.73 13.89
CA ALA A 168 -97.79 -170.80 12.86
C ALA A 168 -97.97 -169.36 13.38
N ALA A 169 -98.56 -169.20 14.57
CA ALA A 169 -98.74 -167.90 15.20
C ALA A 169 -97.41 -167.16 15.48
N ILE A 170 -96.38 -167.88 15.94
CA ILE A 170 -95.04 -167.32 16.19
C ILE A 170 -94.42 -166.78 14.89
N VAL A 171 -94.54 -167.51 13.77
CA VAL A 171 -94.02 -167.08 12.47
C VAL A 171 -94.67 -165.77 12.02
N ILE A 172 -96.00 -165.66 12.10
CA ILE A 172 -96.75 -164.44 11.73
C ILE A 172 -96.33 -163.25 12.61
N GLN A 173 -96.22 -163.44 13.93
CA GLN A 173 -95.76 -162.39 14.84
C GLN A 173 -94.32 -161.93 14.54
N SER A 174 -93.43 -162.86 14.19
CA SER A 174 -92.02 -162.54 13.86
C SER A 174 -91.91 -161.61 12.65
N GLN A 175 -92.67 -161.87 11.59
CA GLN A 175 -92.67 -161.05 10.38
C GLN A 175 -93.26 -159.66 10.64
N ARG A 176 -94.34 -159.57 11.41
CA ARG A 176 -94.94 -158.26 11.79
C ARG A 176 -93.96 -157.37 12.55
N ARG A 177 -93.17 -157.92 13.49
CA ARG A 177 -92.11 -157.17 14.20
C ARG A 177 -91.02 -156.68 13.23
N ARG A 178 -90.61 -157.50 12.26
CA ARG A 178 -89.57 -157.16 11.27
C ARG A 178 -89.98 -155.99 10.37
N VAL A 179 -91.22 -155.98 9.88
CA VAL A 179 -91.76 -154.88 9.05
C VAL A 179 -91.84 -153.55 9.82
N LEU A 180 -92.25 -153.59 11.09
CA LEU A 180 -92.30 -152.39 11.93
C LEU A 180 -90.90 -151.79 12.20
N ALA A 181 -89.90 -152.63 12.46
CA ALA A 181 -88.52 -152.18 12.64
C ALA A 181 -87.97 -151.47 11.40
N ILE A 182 -88.24 -151.99 10.20
CA ILE A 182 -87.81 -151.39 8.92
C ILE A 182 -88.44 -150.00 8.73
N LYS A 183 -89.75 -149.85 8.97
CA LYS A 183 -90.42 -148.53 8.87
C LYS A 183 -89.85 -147.51 9.87
N CYS A 184 -89.55 -147.94 11.09
CA CYS A 184 -88.96 -147.07 12.11
C CYS A 184 -87.57 -146.57 11.70
N ALA A 185 -86.70 -147.46 11.18
CA ALA A 185 -85.37 -147.10 10.69
C ALA A 185 -85.42 -146.10 9.50
N GLN A 186 -86.36 -146.26 8.58
CA GLN A 186 -86.54 -145.35 7.44
C GLN A 186 -86.92 -143.92 7.86
N LEU A 187 -87.78 -143.77 8.88
CA LEU A 187 -88.15 -142.46 9.42
C LEU A 187 -86.95 -141.73 10.05
N VAL A 188 -86.13 -142.44 10.85
CA VAL A 188 -84.93 -141.86 11.48
C VAL A 188 -83.88 -141.45 10.43
N ALA A 189 -83.71 -142.24 9.36
CA ALA A 189 -82.81 -141.91 8.26
C ALA A 189 -83.23 -140.65 7.48
N LEU A 190 -84.55 -140.40 7.34
CA LEU A 190 -85.07 -139.18 6.73
C LEU A 190 -84.83 -137.94 7.62
N GLN A 191 -85.12 -138.05 8.92
CA GLN A 191 -84.94 -136.94 9.87
C GLN A 191 -83.46 -136.50 9.96
N THR A 192 -82.52 -137.45 10.05
CA THR A 192 -81.08 -137.15 10.10
C THR A 192 -80.57 -136.47 8.82
N LYS A 193 -81.04 -136.89 7.63
CA LYS A 193 -80.69 -136.26 6.35
C LYS A 193 -81.16 -134.80 6.25
N ILE A 194 -82.32 -134.47 6.85
CA ILE A 194 -82.82 -133.08 6.92
C ILE A 194 -81.96 -132.24 7.87
N ALA A 195 -81.64 -132.77 9.06
CA ALA A 195 -80.81 -132.07 10.05
C ALA A 195 -79.41 -131.69 9.48
N ILE A 196 -78.77 -132.60 8.75
CA ILE A 196 -77.46 -132.35 8.10
C ILE A 196 -77.53 -131.19 7.09
N LYS A 197 -78.62 -131.11 6.29
CA LYS A 197 -78.84 -130.00 5.34
C LYS A 197 -79.02 -128.65 6.04
N ILE A 198 -79.72 -128.62 7.17
CA ILE A 198 -79.90 -127.39 7.97
C ILE A 198 -78.55 -126.94 8.55
N GLN A 199 -77.78 -127.86 9.13
CA GLN A 199 -76.48 -127.56 9.73
C GLN A 199 -75.46 -127.01 8.72
N SER A 200 -75.41 -127.52 7.49
CA SER A 200 -74.50 -127.02 6.46
C SER A 200 -74.86 -125.60 6.00
N LEU A 201 -76.16 -125.30 5.84
CA LEU A 201 -76.67 -123.95 5.54
C LEU A 201 -76.29 -122.93 6.63
N VAL A 202 -76.51 -123.27 7.90
CA VAL A 202 -76.19 -122.39 9.04
C VAL A 202 -74.69 -122.08 9.10
N ARG A 203 -73.82 -123.09 8.96
CA ARG A 203 -72.36 -122.90 8.90
C ARG A 203 -71.94 -121.97 7.75
N GLY A 204 -72.57 -122.13 6.58
CA GLY A 204 -72.34 -121.26 5.42
C GLY A 204 -72.74 -119.80 5.66
N LEU A 205 -73.84 -119.54 6.37
CA LEU A 205 -74.29 -118.18 6.72
C LEU A 205 -73.33 -117.48 7.69
N PHE A 206 -72.86 -118.17 8.72
CA PHE A 206 -71.90 -117.60 9.68
C PHE A 206 -70.56 -117.22 9.01
N ALA A 207 -70.03 -118.09 8.15
CA ALA A 207 -68.80 -117.81 7.41
C ALA A 207 -68.94 -116.55 6.50
N ARG A 208 -70.09 -116.39 5.83
CA ARG A 208 -70.38 -115.21 4.99
C ARG A 208 -70.50 -113.92 5.83
N ARG A 209 -71.15 -113.97 7.00
CA ARG A 209 -71.21 -112.82 7.93
C ARG A 209 -69.81 -112.39 8.39
N LEU A 210 -68.97 -113.34 8.83
CA LEU A 210 -67.61 -113.05 9.28
C LEU A 210 -66.75 -112.43 8.18
N LEU A 211 -66.81 -112.97 6.96
CA LEU A 211 -66.08 -112.43 5.81
C LEU A 211 -66.50 -110.99 5.46
N ASN A 212 -67.78 -110.65 5.59
CA ASN A 212 -68.27 -109.29 5.37
C ASN A 212 -67.77 -108.33 6.45
N SER A 213 -67.76 -108.73 7.73
CA SER A 213 -67.19 -107.94 8.84
C SER A 213 -65.73 -107.58 8.58
N LEU A 214 -64.90 -108.55 8.18
CA LEU A 214 -63.47 -108.34 7.88
C LEU A 214 -63.26 -107.41 6.66
N LYS A 215 -64.16 -107.44 5.67
CA LYS A 215 -64.12 -106.49 4.54
C LYS A 215 -64.41 -105.05 4.98
N GLU A 216 -65.35 -104.85 5.90
CA GLU A 216 -65.65 -103.52 6.45
C GLU A 216 -64.50 -102.97 7.29
N GLU A 217 -63.89 -103.77 8.16
CA GLU A 217 -62.71 -103.37 8.94
C GLU A 217 -61.55 -102.97 8.04
N LYS A 218 -61.26 -103.77 6.99
CA LYS A 218 -60.25 -103.44 5.98
C LYS A 218 -60.55 -102.10 5.28
N ARG A 219 -61.83 -101.77 5.06
CA ARG A 219 -62.27 -100.49 4.48
C ARG A 219 -62.07 -99.33 5.47
N ARG A 220 -62.48 -99.49 6.74
CA ARG A 220 -62.28 -98.50 7.82
C ARG A 220 -60.79 -98.21 8.03
N ALA A 221 -59.95 -99.24 8.10
CA ALA A 221 -58.50 -99.11 8.25
C ALA A 221 -57.79 -98.47 7.06
N ARG A 222 -58.38 -98.51 5.85
CA ARG A 222 -57.92 -97.75 4.69
C ARG A 222 -58.28 -96.26 4.82
N LEU A 223 -59.55 -95.96 5.13
CA LEU A 223 -60.04 -94.58 5.30
C LEU A 223 -59.30 -93.82 6.41
N ILE A 224 -58.97 -94.48 7.53
CA ILE A 224 -58.17 -93.87 8.62
C ILE A 224 -56.76 -93.51 8.12
N ARG A 225 -56.08 -94.43 7.41
CA ARG A 225 -54.77 -94.17 6.83
C ARG A 225 -54.79 -93.02 5.82
N GLU A 226 -55.77 -92.99 4.92
CA GLU A 226 -55.94 -91.89 3.96
C GLU A 226 -56.17 -90.54 4.67
N LYS A 227 -57.00 -90.49 5.72
CA LYS A 227 -57.19 -89.27 6.54
C LYS A 227 -55.89 -88.81 7.19
N CYS A 228 -55.14 -89.72 7.82
CA CYS A 228 -53.86 -89.39 8.45
C CYS A 228 -52.82 -88.85 7.43
N VAL A 229 -52.73 -89.47 6.25
CA VAL A 229 -51.83 -89.02 5.17
C VAL A 229 -52.23 -87.63 4.66
N ARG A 230 -53.52 -87.37 4.41
CA ARG A 230 -54.00 -86.03 3.99
C ARG A 230 -53.67 -84.95 5.02
N VAL A 231 -53.89 -85.22 6.31
CA VAL A 231 -53.56 -84.28 7.40
C VAL A 231 -52.04 -84.05 7.51
N TYR A 232 -51.23 -85.10 7.35
CA TYR A 232 -49.77 -84.98 7.34
C TYR A 232 -49.26 -84.12 6.18
N ILE A 233 -49.73 -84.38 4.96
CA ILE A 233 -49.37 -83.61 3.76
C ILE A 233 -49.80 -82.14 3.91
N ALA A 234 -51.01 -81.87 4.39
CA ALA A 234 -51.49 -80.52 4.62
C ALA A 234 -50.65 -79.76 5.66
N ARG A 235 -50.30 -80.40 6.79
CA ARG A 235 -49.41 -79.82 7.82
C ARG A 235 -48.00 -79.58 7.30
N TRP A 236 -47.44 -80.51 6.52
CA TRP A 236 -46.12 -80.37 5.91
C TRP A 236 -46.09 -79.22 4.88
N SER A 237 -47.11 -79.14 4.02
CA SER A 237 -47.31 -78.05 3.07
C SER A 237 -47.41 -76.70 3.77
N ARG A 238 -48.27 -76.55 4.79
CA ARG A 238 -48.36 -75.28 5.56
C ARG A 238 -47.05 -74.95 6.27
N LYS A 239 -46.32 -75.93 6.82
CA LYS A 239 -45.00 -75.69 7.44
C LYS A 239 -43.95 -75.22 6.42
N ARG A 240 -44.01 -75.70 5.17
CA ARG A 240 -43.18 -75.20 4.07
C ARG A 240 -43.59 -73.78 3.68
N GLN A 241 -44.89 -73.51 3.54
CA GLN A 241 -45.42 -72.18 3.23
C GLN A 241 -44.99 -71.14 4.28
N VAL A 242 -45.14 -71.43 5.57
CA VAL A 242 -44.75 -70.52 6.67
C VAL A 242 -43.24 -70.23 6.67
N ARG A 243 -42.39 -71.19 6.29
CA ARG A 243 -40.95 -70.93 6.13
C ARG A 243 -40.66 -69.96 4.99
N LEU A 244 -41.30 -70.14 3.84
CA LEU A 244 -41.17 -69.23 2.70
C LEU A 244 -41.71 -67.83 3.02
N GLU A 245 -42.86 -67.74 3.71
CA GLU A 245 -43.42 -66.48 4.25
C GLU A 245 -42.42 -65.80 5.19
N GLN A 246 -41.77 -66.54 6.09
CA GLN A 246 -40.77 -66.03 7.03
C GLN A 246 -39.46 -65.61 6.33
N GLU A 247 -38.95 -66.39 5.38
CA GLU A 247 -37.76 -66.07 4.58
C GLU A 247 -38.00 -64.80 3.74
N SER A 248 -39.16 -64.69 3.09
CA SER A 248 -39.56 -63.47 2.37
C SER A 248 -39.69 -62.27 3.32
N ALA A 249 -40.28 -62.43 4.50
CA ALA A 249 -40.38 -61.36 5.48
C ALA A 249 -38.99 -60.90 5.98
N VAL A 250 -38.06 -61.82 6.22
CA VAL A 250 -36.67 -61.50 6.60
C VAL A 250 -35.95 -60.75 5.48
N LEU A 251 -36.12 -61.16 4.22
CA LEU A 251 -35.57 -60.45 3.05
C LEU A 251 -36.15 -59.03 2.91
N CYS A 252 -37.46 -58.87 3.02
CA CYS A 252 -38.08 -57.54 3.01
C CYS A 252 -37.56 -56.66 4.15
N GLN A 253 -37.51 -57.19 5.39
CA GLN A 253 -36.99 -56.46 6.55
C GLN A 253 -35.50 -56.09 6.40
N SER A 254 -34.66 -56.98 5.87
CA SER A 254 -33.24 -56.68 5.66
C SER A 254 -33.04 -55.63 4.58
N THR A 255 -33.81 -55.69 3.49
CA THR A 255 -33.81 -54.68 2.42
C THR A 255 -34.25 -53.31 2.93
N ILE A 256 -35.32 -53.24 3.73
CA ILE A 256 -35.81 -51.99 4.35
C ILE A 256 -34.78 -51.41 5.32
N ARG A 257 -34.17 -52.24 6.20
CA ARG A 257 -33.11 -51.79 7.11
C ARG A 257 -31.87 -51.29 6.36
N MET A 258 -31.47 -51.99 5.29
CA MET A 258 -30.36 -51.59 4.41
C MET A 258 -30.66 -50.27 3.69
N TYR A 259 -31.89 -50.06 3.23
CA TYR A 259 -32.33 -48.79 2.64
C TYR A 259 -32.20 -47.64 3.64
N PHE A 260 -32.76 -47.77 4.85
CA PHE A 260 -32.64 -46.73 5.88
C PHE A 260 -31.18 -46.47 6.29
N ALA A 261 -30.34 -47.50 6.41
CA ALA A 261 -28.91 -47.33 6.68
C ALA A 261 -28.21 -46.53 5.56
N LYS A 262 -28.51 -46.81 4.29
CA LYS A 262 -28.01 -46.04 3.14
C LYS A 262 -28.53 -44.60 3.14
N CYS A 263 -29.79 -44.37 3.49
CA CYS A 263 -30.35 -43.01 3.62
C CYS A 263 -29.62 -42.20 4.69
N ILE A 264 -29.40 -42.76 5.89
CA ILE A 264 -28.66 -42.11 6.98
C ILE A 264 -27.21 -41.82 6.57
N LEU A 265 -26.54 -42.76 5.90
CA LEU A 265 -25.18 -42.57 5.38
C LEU A 265 -25.12 -41.43 4.36
N ASN A 266 -26.07 -41.40 3.41
CA ASN A 266 -26.16 -40.36 2.39
C ASN A 266 -26.44 -38.97 3.01
N GLN A 267 -27.31 -38.90 4.03
CA GLN A 267 -27.58 -37.66 4.76
C GLN A 267 -26.33 -37.15 5.49
N LYS A 268 -25.57 -38.04 6.17
CA LYS A 268 -24.29 -37.69 6.79
C LYS A 268 -23.25 -37.23 5.75
N ARG A 269 -23.18 -37.88 4.58
CA ARG A 269 -22.30 -37.48 3.47
C ARG A 269 -22.67 -36.09 2.92
N LEU A 270 -23.95 -35.76 2.85
CA LEU A 270 -24.44 -34.44 2.44
C LEU A 270 -24.15 -33.35 3.48
N GLN A 271 -24.31 -33.65 4.78
CA GLN A 271 -23.90 -32.75 5.86
C GLN A 271 -22.37 -32.48 5.82
N TYR A 272 -21.57 -33.52 5.58
CA TYR A 272 -20.12 -33.39 5.45
C TYR A 272 -19.69 -32.58 4.22
N SER A 273 -20.34 -32.78 3.06
CA SER A 273 -20.05 -32.00 1.86
C SER A 273 -20.47 -30.52 2.02
N TRP A 274 -21.57 -30.25 2.73
CA TRP A 274 -21.93 -28.89 3.13
C TRP A 274 -20.86 -28.28 4.04
N GLY A 275 -20.39 -29.00 5.08
CA GLY A 275 -19.30 -28.55 5.95
C GLY A 275 -18.02 -28.18 5.18
N ILE A 276 -17.60 -29.02 4.23
CA ILE A 276 -16.46 -28.72 3.34
C ILE A 276 -16.72 -27.45 2.51
N ASN A 277 -17.91 -27.32 1.92
CA ASN A 277 -18.25 -26.14 1.12
C ASN A 277 -18.31 -24.85 1.96
N GLN A 278 -18.81 -24.90 3.20
CA GLN A 278 -18.74 -23.77 4.14
C GLN A 278 -17.30 -23.39 4.47
N LEU A 279 -16.41 -24.36 4.71
CA LEU A 279 -14.99 -24.11 4.95
C LEU A 279 -14.31 -23.46 3.73
N ARG A 280 -14.62 -23.95 2.52
CA ARG A 280 -14.15 -23.35 1.25
C ARG A 280 -14.64 -21.91 1.10
N TRP A 281 -15.93 -21.65 1.35
CA TRP A 281 -16.48 -20.29 1.31
C TRP A 281 -15.81 -19.37 2.33
N ARG A 282 -15.63 -19.80 3.59
CA ARG A 282 -14.90 -19.02 4.61
C ARG A 282 -13.47 -18.70 4.15
N ALA A 283 -12.76 -19.64 3.55
CA ALA A 283 -11.41 -19.44 3.02
C ALA A 283 -11.37 -18.48 1.80
N ILE A 284 -12.42 -18.43 0.98
CA ILE A 284 -12.56 -17.44 -0.10
C ILE A 284 -12.84 -16.06 0.49
N SER A 285 -13.78 -15.95 1.45
CA SER A 285 -14.11 -14.69 2.11
C SER A 285 -12.92 -14.07 2.84
N THR A 286 -12.09 -14.86 3.53
CA THR A 286 -10.87 -14.35 4.19
C THR A 286 -9.80 -13.92 3.17
N ARG A 287 -9.67 -14.60 2.03
CA ARG A 287 -8.78 -14.17 0.93
C ARG A 287 -9.23 -12.84 0.32
N LEU A 288 -10.53 -12.64 0.11
CA LEU A 288 -11.09 -11.39 -0.39
C LEU A 288 -10.86 -10.25 0.61
N ALA A 289 -11.19 -10.44 1.89
CA ALA A 289 -10.94 -9.45 2.94
C ALA A 289 -9.44 -9.08 3.06
N TRP A 290 -8.53 -10.05 2.90
CA TRP A 290 -7.09 -9.78 2.87
C TRP A 290 -6.65 -9.03 1.61
N MET A 291 -7.27 -9.31 0.47
CA MET A 291 -7.03 -8.56 -0.77
C MET A 291 -7.48 -7.10 -0.63
N ASP A 292 -8.63 -6.84 -0.01
CA ASP A 292 -9.11 -5.48 0.29
C ASP A 292 -8.17 -4.73 1.24
N LEU A 293 -7.70 -5.39 2.31
CA LEU A 293 -6.69 -4.82 3.21
C LEU A 293 -5.37 -4.50 2.46
N ARG A 294 -4.94 -5.37 1.55
CA ARG A 294 -3.75 -5.16 0.73
C ARG A 294 -3.92 -4.00 -0.27
N MET A 295 -5.10 -3.86 -0.89
CA MET A 295 -5.43 -2.72 -1.75
C MET A 295 -5.42 -1.40 -0.96
N ASN A 296 -6.04 -1.39 0.23
CA ASN A 296 -6.03 -0.23 1.14
C ASN A 296 -4.61 0.14 1.60
N PHE A 297 -3.74 -0.85 1.86
CA PHE A 297 -2.34 -0.63 2.20
C PHE A 297 -1.57 0.07 1.07
N TYR A 298 -1.69 -0.40 -0.18
CA TYR A 298 -1.06 0.26 -1.33
C TYR A 298 -1.67 1.64 -1.61
N ALA A 299 -2.99 1.79 -1.49
CA ALA A 299 -3.65 3.10 -1.61
C ALA A 299 -3.09 4.10 -0.59
N ARG A 300 -2.88 3.68 0.67
CA ARG A 300 -2.24 4.50 1.71
C ARG A 300 -0.79 4.85 1.37
N GLN A 301 -0.01 3.92 0.81
CA GLN A 301 1.36 4.22 0.34
C GLN A 301 1.36 5.27 -0.78
N ILE A 302 0.49 5.12 -1.78
CA ILE A 302 0.34 6.08 -2.88
C ILE A 302 -0.08 7.45 -2.33
N GLN A 303 -1.07 7.50 -1.44
CA GLN A 303 -1.49 8.75 -0.77
C GLN A 303 -0.34 9.41 0.01
N CYS A 304 0.49 8.65 0.73
CA CYS A 304 1.66 9.19 1.42
C CYS A 304 2.70 9.77 0.43
N ILE A 305 2.96 9.11 -0.69
CA ILE A 305 3.85 9.60 -1.75
C ILE A 305 3.30 10.89 -2.37
N VAL A 306 2.00 10.93 -2.70
CA VAL A 306 1.33 12.11 -3.26
C VAL A 306 1.35 13.28 -2.27
N ARG A 307 1.03 13.05 -0.99
CA ARG A 307 1.11 14.07 0.06
C ARG A 307 2.53 14.63 0.20
N ARG A 308 3.56 13.77 0.18
CA ARG A 308 4.97 14.19 0.18
C ARG A 308 5.32 15.04 -1.05
N LYS A 309 4.88 14.63 -2.25
CA LYS A 309 5.10 15.39 -3.50
C LYS A 309 4.38 16.74 -3.51
N LEU A 310 3.16 16.82 -2.98
CA LEU A 310 2.44 18.09 -2.81
C LEU A 310 3.14 19.03 -1.82
N ALA A 311 3.65 18.51 -0.70
CA ALA A 311 4.45 19.29 0.24
C ALA A 311 5.75 19.80 -0.40
N GLN A 312 6.48 18.93 -1.12
CA GLN A 312 7.67 19.32 -1.89
C GLN A 312 7.35 20.42 -2.92
N LYS A 313 6.23 20.30 -3.67
CA LYS A 313 5.80 21.34 -4.63
C LYS A 313 5.49 22.67 -3.95
N ARG A 314 4.85 22.66 -2.77
CA ARG A 314 4.58 23.89 -1.99
C ARG A 314 5.86 24.56 -1.52
N VAL A 315 6.80 23.80 -0.94
CA VAL A 315 8.09 24.32 -0.49
C VAL A 315 8.89 24.88 -1.67
N LEU A 316 8.98 24.15 -2.78
CA LEU A 316 9.68 24.60 -3.98
C LEU A 316 9.03 25.87 -4.59
N SER A 317 7.70 25.98 -4.57
CA SER A 317 6.99 27.19 -4.98
C SER A 317 7.30 28.39 -4.08
N LEU A 318 7.41 28.20 -2.76
CA LEU A 318 7.80 29.24 -1.82
C LEU A 318 9.27 29.65 -2.02
N VAL A 319 10.17 28.69 -2.21
CA VAL A 319 11.60 28.96 -2.51
C VAL A 319 11.74 29.77 -3.80
N ILE A 320 11.02 29.42 -4.87
CA ILE A 320 11.03 30.22 -6.11
C ILE A 320 10.49 31.64 -5.87
N LEU A 321 9.40 31.78 -5.12
CA LEU A 321 8.81 33.08 -4.80
C LEU A 321 9.75 33.95 -3.95
N PHE A 322 10.39 33.38 -2.93
CA PHE A 322 11.36 34.08 -2.09
C PHE A 322 12.65 34.40 -2.84
N ASN A 323 13.17 33.50 -3.69
CA ASN A 323 14.32 33.79 -4.54
C ASN A 323 14.02 34.93 -5.52
N ARG A 324 12.83 34.94 -6.12
CA ARG A 324 12.39 36.05 -6.99
C ARG A 324 12.30 37.36 -6.21
N ALA A 325 11.63 37.36 -5.06
CA ALA A 325 11.54 38.55 -4.20
C ALA A 325 12.92 39.04 -3.74
N ALA A 326 13.84 38.14 -3.39
CA ALA A 326 15.21 38.47 -3.03
C ALA A 326 15.98 39.09 -4.20
N VAL A 327 15.83 38.57 -5.42
CA VAL A 327 16.43 39.16 -6.64
C VAL A 327 15.84 40.53 -6.94
N ASP A 328 14.52 40.70 -6.81
CA ASP A 328 13.85 41.99 -7.00
C ASP A 328 14.31 43.03 -5.95
N ILE A 329 14.40 42.64 -4.67
CA ILE A 329 14.97 43.48 -3.59
C ILE A 329 16.44 43.83 -3.87
N GLN A 330 17.27 42.86 -4.24
CA GLN A 330 18.68 43.09 -4.58
C GLN A 330 18.84 44.02 -5.78
N ARG A 331 17.97 43.92 -6.79
CA ARG A 331 17.95 44.80 -7.95
C ARG A 331 17.60 46.24 -7.54
N ILE A 332 16.55 46.43 -6.75
CA ILE A 332 16.13 47.73 -6.23
C ILE A 332 17.26 48.33 -5.37
N TRP A 333 17.87 47.55 -4.48
CA TRP A 333 18.98 47.99 -3.64
C TRP A 333 20.21 48.42 -4.44
N ARG A 334 20.60 47.64 -5.46
CA ARG A 334 21.72 47.99 -6.36
C ARG A 334 21.42 49.27 -7.15
N GLN A 335 20.19 49.45 -7.61
CA GLN A 335 19.76 50.67 -8.30
C GLN A 335 19.79 51.88 -7.36
N PHE A 336 19.30 51.74 -6.13
CA PHE A 336 19.36 52.78 -5.09
C PHE A 336 20.81 53.16 -4.75
N ALA A 337 21.68 52.18 -4.52
CA ALA A 337 23.10 52.41 -4.25
C ALA A 337 23.80 53.14 -5.41
N ALA A 338 23.53 52.75 -6.65
CA ALA A 338 24.04 53.43 -7.85
C ALA A 338 23.50 54.86 -7.98
N GLN A 339 22.24 55.12 -7.63
CA GLN A 339 21.66 56.46 -7.60
C GLN A 339 22.29 57.33 -6.49
N LYS A 340 22.50 56.79 -5.29
CA LYS A 340 23.21 57.48 -4.18
C LYS A 340 24.63 57.85 -4.61
N GLN A 341 25.37 56.92 -5.20
CA GLN A 341 26.72 57.18 -5.72
C GLN A 341 26.72 58.21 -6.86
N LYS A 342 25.76 58.15 -7.80
CA LYS A 342 25.62 59.15 -8.87
C LYS A 342 25.37 60.55 -8.30
N LYS A 343 24.46 60.70 -7.32
CA LYS A 343 24.22 61.98 -6.65
C LYS A 343 25.49 62.53 -6.00
N ARG A 344 26.22 61.69 -5.26
CA ARG A 344 27.50 62.04 -4.63
C ARG A 344 28.53 62.54 -5.66
N ILE A 345 28.74 61.81 -6.75
CA ILE A 345 29.69 62.20 -7.81
C ILE A 345 29.27 63.52 -8.47
N ILE A 346 27.98 63.74 -8.71
CA ILE A 346 27.49 65.02 -9.24
C ILE A 346 27.78 66.17 -8.28
N TYR A 347 27.56 65.96 -6.97
CA TYR A 347 27.90 66.96 -5.94
C TYR A 347 29.40 67.27 -5.91
N GLU A 348 30.24 66.23 -5.85
CA GLU A 348 31.72 66.35 -5.87
C GLU A 348 32.19 67.13 -7.11
N LEU A 349 31.66 66.83 -8.31
CA LEU A 349 31.96 67.56 -9.55
C LEU A 349 31.46 69.01 -9.54
N MET A 350 30.29 69.28 -8.96
CA MET A 350 29.75 70.64 -8.84
C MET A 350 30.63 71.50 -7.91
N VAL A 351 31.02 70.95 -6.75
CA VAL A 351 31.95 71.59 -5.81
C VAL A 351 33.29 71.85 -6.48
N GLU A 352 33.88 70.83 -7.12
CA GLU A 352 35.16 70.96 -7.85
C GLU A 352 35.08 72.04 -8.95
N THR A 353 33.98 72.09 -9.71
CA THR A 353 33.77 73.11 -10.75
C THR A 353 33.74 74.53 -10.16
N GLN A 354 33.06 74.73 -9.03
CA GLN A 354 33.04 76.05 -8.38
C GLN A 354 34.37 76.40 -7.71
N CYS A 355 35.06 75.46 -7.07
CA CYS A 355 36.39 75.70 -6.51
C CYS A 355 37.41 76.04 -7.60
N ASN A 356 37.35 75.37 -8.76
CA ASN A 356 38.16 75.73 -9.94
C ASN A 356 37.84 77.15 -10.45
N LYS A 357 36.56 77.55 -10.45
CA LYS A 357 36.13 78.90 -10.82
C LYS A 357 36.62 79.97 -9.84
N ILE A 358 36.48 79.72 -8.53
CA ILE A 358 37.00 80.58 -7.46
C ILE A 358 38.52 80.72 -7.59
N ARG A 359 39.25 79.62 -7.88
CA ARG A 359 40.71 79.66 -8.09
C ARG A 359 41.11 80.61 -9.23
N ILE A 360 40.37 80.60 -10.35
CA ILE A 360 40.61 81.53 -11.47
C ILE A 360 40.34 82.98 -11.04
N ILE A 361 39.19 83.22 -10.39
CA ILE A 361 38.81 84.55 -9.88
C ILE A 361 39.84 85.08 -8.88
N VAL A 362 40.37 84.24 -7.99
CA VAL A 362 41.40 84.60 -7.00
C VAL A 362 42.74 84.88 -7.67
N SER A 363 43.12 84.16 -8.73
CA SER A 363 44.32 84.51 -9.50
C SER A 363 44.20 85.88 -10.20
N GLU A 364 43.01 86.22 -10.71
CA GLU A 364 42.73 87.56 -11.26
C GLU A 364 42.74 88.62 -10.14
N GLU A 365 42.07 88.40 -9.00
CA GLU A 365 42.10 89.35 -7.87
C GLU A 365 43.56 89.61 -7.42
N ARG A 366 44.40 88.57 -7.36
CA ARG A 366 45.83 88.72 -7.04
C ARG A 366 46.61 89.49 -8.09
N TYR A 367 46.37 89.23 -9.38
CA TYR A 367 47.01 89.97 -10.46
C TYR A 367 46.68 91.47 -10.38
N TRP A 368 45.39 91.81 -10.27
CA TRP A 368 44.95 93.19 -10.15
C TRP A 368 45.39 93.85 -8.84
N LYS A 369 45.48 93.09 -7.73
CA LYS A 369 46.05 93.57 -6.46
C LYS A 369 47.53 93.89 -6.62
N GLN A 370 48.31 92.99 -7.22
CA GLN A 370 49.72 93.23 -7.52
C GLN A 370 49.91 94.41 -8.47
N GLU A 371 49.04 94.62 -9.45
CA GLU A 371 49.17 95.77 -10.35
C GLU A 371 48.79 97.09 -9.68
N VAL A 372 47.77 97.12 -8.82
CA VAL A 372 47.48 98.29 -7.97
C VAL A 372 48.65 98.56 -7.00
N GLU A 373 49.26 97.53 -6.41
CA GLU A 373 50.48 97.66 -5.60
C GLU A 373 51.68 98.14 -6.44
N ASN A 374 51.84 97.66 -7.68
CA ASN A 374 52.87 98.11 -8.62
C ASN A 374 52.70 99.58 -9.00
N LEU A 375 51.46 100.04 -9.18
CA LEU A 375 51.10 101.44 -9.44
C LEU A 375 51.32 102.32 -8.19
N ALA A 376 51.05 101.78 -6.99
CA ALA A 376 51.31 102.44 -5.71
C ALA A 376 52.80 102.43 -5.27
N LYS A 377 53.71 101.78 -6.01
CA LYS A 377 55.14 101.78 -5.67
C LYS A 377 55.70 103.21 -5.65
N PRO A 378 56.59 103.54 -4.68
CA PRO A 378 57.07 104.91 -4.47
C PRO A 378 57.71 105.52 -5.72
N ILE A 379 58.33 104.73 -6.61
CA ILE A 379 58.90 105.20 -7.87
C ILE A 379 57.83 105.76 -8.81
N LYS A 380 56.69 105.06 -8.99
CA LYS A 380 55.59 105.52 -9.86
C LYS A 380 54.83 106.68 -9.21
N VAL A 381 54.65 106.65 -7.88
CA VAL A 381 54.05 107.75 -7.12
C VAL A 381 54.92 109.01 -7.17
N GLN A 382 56.24 108.89 -7.04
CA GLN A 382 57.19 110.00 -7.21
C GLN A 382 57.21 110.52 -8.64
N HIS A 383 57.12 109.64 -9.65
CA HIS A 383 57.02 110.07 -11.05
C HIS A 383 55.73 110.89 -11.29
N ARG A 384 54.59 110.42 -10.77
CA ARG A 384 53.32 111.15 -10.80
C ARG A 384 53.42 112.49 -10.04
N GLN A 385 53.98 112.52 -8.83
CA GLN A 385 54.19 113.75 -8.07
C GLN A 385 55.11 114.72 -8.80
N GLY A 386 56.16 114.22 -9.46
CA GLY A 386 57.04 114.99 -10.32
C GLY A 386 56.31 115.61 -11.51
N LEU A 387 55.44 114.85 -12.18
CA LEU A 387 54.57 115.38 -13.24
C LEU A 387 53.53 116.39 -12.70
N GLU A 388 52.98 116.19 -11.50
CA GLU A 388 52.08 117.15 -10.84
C GLU A 388 52.80 118.46 -10.46
N VAL A 389 54.07 118.40 -10.05
CA VAL A 389 54.93 119.56 -9.81
C VAL A 389 55.28 120.25 -11.13
N GLN A 390 55.76 119.50 -12.13
CA GLN A 390 56.08 120.03 -13.46
C GLN A 390 54.85 120.67 -14.14
N LYS A 391 53.65 120.12 -13.93
CA LYS A 391 52.40 120.74 -14.37
C LYS A 391 52.20 122.11 -13.71
N LYS A 392 52.41 122.22 -12.40
CA LYS A 392 52.28 123.49 -11.66
C LYS A 392 53.31 124.52 -12.12
N GLU A 393 54.56 124.12 -12.31
CA GLU A 393 55.64 124.96 -12.85
C GLU A 393 55.35 125.46 -14.28
N LEU A 394 54.84 124.58 -15.15
CA LEU A 394 54.41 124.98 -16.49
C LEU A 394 53.14 125.85 -16.46
N GLU A 395 52.27 125.68 -15.45
CA GLU A 395 51.10 126.55 -15.24
C GLU A 395 51.48 127.94 -14.70
N THR A 396 52.50 128.07 -13.84
CA THR A 396 53.04 129.38 -13.44
C THR A 396 53.80 130.03 -14.59
N ALA A 397 54.69 129.31 -15.28
CA ALA A 397 55.41 129.82 -16.44
C ALA A 397 54.47 130.25 -17.59
N CYS A 398 53.37 129.54 -17.83
CA CYS A 398 52.32 130.00 -18.75
C CYS A 398 51.72 131.34 -18.31
N ARG A 399 51.39 131.52 -17.02
CA ARG A 399 50.83 132.79 -16.51
C ARG A 399 51.85 133.92 -16.63
N GLU A 400 53.07 133.71 -16.16
CA GLU A 400 54.16 134.68 -16.23
C GLU A 400 54.47 135.11 -17.66
N ARG A 401 54.48 134.18 -18.65
CA ARG A 401 54.63 134.55 -20.06
C ARG A 401 53.42 135.30 -20.61
N ILE A 402 52.20 134.95 -20.24
CA ILE A 402 50.99 135.72 -20.62
C ILE A 402 51.04 137.13 -20.04
N GLU A 403 51.47 137.28 -18.78
CA GLU A 403 51.66 138.57 -18.11
C GLU A 403 52.78 139.40 -18.78
N GLN A 404 53.90 138.77 -19.17
CA GLN A 404 54.97 139.41 -19.94
C GLN A 404 54.50 139.86 -21.33
N ILE A 405 53.75 139.02 -22.06
CA ILE A 405 53.15 139.39 -23.35
C ILE A 405 52.21 140.58 -23.17
N ASN A 406 51.33 140.55 -22.17
CA ASN A 406 50.43 141.66 -21.86
C ASN A 406 51.19 142.95 -21.53
N ALA A 407 52.26 142.88 -20.73
CA ALA A 407 53.09 144.03 -20.39
C ALA A 407 53.83 144.62 -21.61
N LEU A 408 54.36 143.76 -22.49
CA LEU A 408 54.97 144.18 -23.74
C LEU A 408 53.93 144.77 -24.72
N GLU A 409 52.71 144.22 -24.79
CA GLU A 409 51.61 144.75 -25.59
C GLU A 409 51.05 146.08 -25.07
N ILE A 410 51.17 146.36 -23.78
CA ILE A 410 50.88 147.68 -23.20
C ILE A 410 51.99 148.65 -23.61
N HIS A 411 53.25 148.32 -23.36
CA HIS A 411 54.39 149.15 -23.75
C HIS A 411 54.46 149.43 -25.27
N PHE A 412 54.10 148.47 -26.11
CA PHE A 412 53.97 148.67 -27.56
C PHE A 412 52.87 149.67 -27.90
N ARG A 413 51.71 149.62 -27.22
CA ARG A 413 50.64 150.61 -27.38
C ARG A 413 51.09 152.00 -26.93
N ASP A 414 51.78 152.10 -25.79
CA ASP A 414 52.32 153.37 -25.28
C ASP A 414 53.33 153.99 -26.26
N GLN A 415 54.18 153.18 -26.90
CA GLN A 415 55.10 153.64 -27.94
C GLN A 415 54.38 154.10 -29.23
N LEU A 416 53.29 153.42 -29.60
CA LEU A 416 52.45 153.79 -30.75
C LEU A 416 51.68 155.10 -30.49
N GLU A 417 51.27 155.34 -29.25
CA GLU A 417 50.68 156.61 -28.82
C GLU A 417 51.74 157.73 -28.82
N MET A 418 52.97 157.47 -28.37
CA MET A 418 54.08 158.43 -28.51
C MET A 418 54.38 158.76 -29.98
N GLN A 419 54.32 157.78 -30.90
CA GLN A 419 54.50 158.03 -32.34
C GLN A 419 53.46 159.01 -32.90
N GLN A 420 52.21 158.94 -32.43
CA GLN A 420 51.13 159.83 -32.85
C GLN A 420 51.26 161.26 -32.30
N GLN A 421 52.14 161.48 -31.32
CA GLN A 421 52.34 162.78 -30.64
C GLN A 421 53.63 163.51 -31.06
N ILE A 422 54.38 162.98 -32.05
CA ILE A 422 55.64 163.58 -32.51
C ILE A 422 55.38 164.92 -33.23
N THR A 423 55.98 166.01 -32.73
CA THR A 423 55.96 167.32 -33.37
C THR A 423 57.01 167.43 -34.49
N PRO A 424 56.80 168.22 -35.57
CA PRO A 424 57.66 168.21 -36.76
C PRO A 424 59.17 168.43 -36.53
N ARG A 425 59.56 169.16 -35.47
CA ARG A 425 60.97 169.36 -35.10
C ARG A 425 61.68 168.11 -34.56
N ALA A 426 60.94 167.12 -34.05
CA ALA A 426 61.53 165.88 -33.56
C ALA A 426 61.82 164.89 -34.71
N ILE A 427 61.12 165.04 -35.84
CA ILE A 427 61.33 164.24 -37.07
C ILE A 427 62.72 164.50 -37.65
N GLU A 428 63.14 165.77 -37.79
CA GLU A 428 64.51 166.14 -38.21
C GLU A 428 65.62 165.64 -37.26
N GLY A 429 65.25 165.22 -36.03
CA GLY A 429 66.17 164.68 -35.02
C GLY A 429 66.24 163.15 -34.97
N GLY A 430 65.59 162.43 -35.90
CA GLY A 430 65.61 160.95 -35.94
C GLY A 430 64.75 160.26 -34.88
N TRP A 431 63.89 160.98 -34.15
CA TRP A 431 63.04 160.38 -33.12
C TRP A 431 61.98 159.42 -33.70
N GLU A 432 61.51 159.69 -34.92
CA GLU A 432 60.58 158.82 -35.63
C GLU A 432 61.24 157.47 -35.96
N GLU A 433 62.45 157.48 -36.52
CA GLU A 433 63.26 156.28 -36.77
C GLU A 433 63.57 155.52 -35.47
N GLN A 434 63.91 156.22 -34.38
CA GLN A 434 64.18 155.58 -33.10
C GLN A 434 62.93 154.94 -32.48
N ILE A 435 61.74 155.55 -32.64
CA ILE A 435 60.47 154.96 -32.18
C ILE A 435 60.07 153.80 -33.10
N GLU A 436 60.29 153.86 -34.41
CA GLU A 436 60.03 152.75 -35.34
C GLU A 436 60.96 151.55 -35.05
N ILE A 437 62.24 151.78 -34.77
CA ILE A 437 63.19 150.75 -34.32
C ILE A 437 62.72 150.12 -33.00
N ASN A 438 62.27 150.92 -32.04
CA ASN A 438 61.77 150.43 -30.75
C ASN A 438 60.43 149.67 -30.88
N LEU A 439 59.53 150.12 -31.75
CA LEU A 439 58.27 149.43 -32.08
C LEU A 439 58.54 148.09 -32.77
N LYS A 440 59.56 148.02 -33.63
CA LYS A 440 59.99 146.79 -34.27
C LYS A 440 60.61 145.80 -33.28
N ASP A 441 61.55 146.26 -32.44
CA ASP A 441 62.15 145.46 -31.37
C ASP A 441 61.11 144.96 -30.36
N THR A 442 60.13 145.77 -29.98
CA THR A 442 59.03 145.34 -29.11
C THR A 442 58.06 144.38 -29.81
N CYS A 443 57.75 144.57 -31.10
CA CYS A 443 57.02 143.58 -31.92
C CYS A 443 57.76 142.24 -32.00
N ASP A 444 59.08 142.26 -32.23
CA ASP A 444 59.91 141.07 -32.31
C ASP A 444 59.94 140.34 -30.95
N ARG A 445 60.07 141.06 -29.83
CA ARG A 445 59.96 140.49 -28.46
C ARG A 445 58.57 139.95 -28.13
N ILE A 446 57.49 140.63 -28.55
CA ILE A 446 56.11 140.11 -28.40
C ILE A 446 55.94 138.83 -29.22
N THR A 447 56.49 138.79 -30.42
CA THR A 447 56.43 137.63 -31.31
C THR A 447 57.23 136.48 -30.73
N GLU A 448 58.46 136.71 -30.28
CA GLU A 448 59.31 135.71 -29.62
C GLU A 448 58.66 135.14 -28.35
N THR A 449 58.11 135.99 -27.47
CA THR A 449 57.43 135.53 -26.25
C THR A 449 56.11 134.78 -26.53
N LYS A 450 55.35 135.17 -27.56
CA LYS A 450 54.18 134.41 -28.03
C LYS A 450 54.56 133.07 -28.65
N LEU A 451 55.63 133.02 -29.43
CA LEU A 451 56.17 131.78 -30.00
C LEU A 451 56.67 130.85 -28.89
N ASP A 452 57.38 131.36 -27.89
CA ASP A 452 57.82 130.57 -26.73
C ASP A 452 56.64 130.00 -25.92
N LEU A 453 55.60 130.81 -25.70
CA LEU A 453 54.37 130.35 -25.05
C LEU A 453 53.68 129.24 -25.87
N MET A 454 53.44 129.47 -27.17
CA MET A 454 52.64 128.58 -28.03
C MET A 454 53.37 127.29 -28.44
N PHE A 455 54.68 127.34 -28.67
CA PHE A 455 55.46 126.22 -29.18
C PHE A 455 56.36 125.55 -28.13
N THR A 456 56.81 126.28 -27.10
CA THR A 456 57.68 125.69 -26.06
C THR A 456 56.90 125.29 -24.81
N ILE A 457 56.08 126.18 -24.24
CA ILE A 457 55.47 125.96 -22.91
C ILE A 457 54.14 125.22 -23.02
N GLN A 458 53.23 125.69 -23.86
CA GLN A 458 51.87 125.14 -23.98
C GLN A 458 51.85 123.67 -24.47
N PRO A 459 52.70 123.23 -25.44
CA PRO A 459 52.73 121.83 -25.86
C PRO A 459 53.31 120.92 -24.77
N LYS A 460 54.35 121.38 -24.04
CA LYS A 460 54.88 120.65 -22.87
C LYS A 460 53.82 120.51 -21.77
N ARG A 461 53.07 121.58 -21.47
CA ARG A 461 51.97 121.55 -20.50
C ARG A 461 50.90 120.54 -20.91
N ASN A 462 50.48 120.55 -22.18
CA ASN A 462 49.48 119.62 -22.69
C ASN A 462 49.99 118.16 -22.66
N ALA A 463 51.25 117.91 -22.98
CA ALA A 463 51.87 116.59 -22.88
C ALA A 463 51.94 116.06 -21.44
N VAL A 464 52.27 116.91 -20.46
CA VAL A 464 52.25 116.54 -19.03
C VAL A 464 50.81 116.28 -18.57
N ILE A 465 49.83 117.06 -19.02
CA ILE A 465 48.41 116.84 -18.71
C ILE A 465 47.90 115.50 -19.28
N THR A 466 48.24 115.15 -20.53
CA THR A 466 47.82 113.86 -21.10
C THR A 466 48.52 112.68 -20.43
N GLN A 467 49.80 112.79 -20.07
CA GLN A 467 50.53 111.78 -19.29
C GLN A 467 49.94 111.60 -17.88
N LEU A 468 49.56 112.68 -17.19
CA LEU A 468 48.87 112.57 -15.90
C LEU A 468 47.48 111.92 -16.06
N ALA A 469 46.74 112.27 -17.11
CA ALA A 469 45.42 111.69 -17.37
C ALA A 469 45.49 110.18 -17.68
N THR A 470 46.49 109.71 -18.43
CA THR A 470 46.67 108.27 -18.69
C THR A 470 47.11 107.51 -17.44
N ILE A 471 47.99 108.07 -16.61
CA ILE A 471 48.38 107.48 -15.32
C ILE A 471 47.17 107.36 -14.38
N ILE A 472 46.36 108.43 -14.26
CA ILE A 472 45.16 108.42 -13.41
C ILE A 472 44.12 107.42 -13.94
N SER A 473 43.87 107.36 -15.26
CA SER A 473 42.96 106.37 -15.83
C SER A 473 43.43 104.94 -15.53
N THR A 474 44.72 104.63 -15.73
CA THR A 474 45.24 103.28 -15.47
C THR A 474 45.22 102.92 -13.98
N GLU A 475 45.44 103.86 -13.06
CA GLU A 475 45.20 103.67 -11.62
C GLU A 475 43.72 103.37 -11.30
N GLU A 476 42.79 104.15 -11.86
CA GLU A 476 41.36 103.98 -11.61
C GLU A 476 40.81 102.70 -12.22
N ASP A 477 41.19 102.36 -13.45
CA ASP A 477 40.76 101.15 -14.14
C ASP A 477 41.31 99.89 -13.44
N ALA A 478 42.55 99.93 -12.93
CA ALA A 478 43.08 98.86 -12.09
C ALA A 478 42.34 98.73 -10.74
N ARG A 479 41.98 99.83 -10.08
CA ARG A 479 41.18 99.80 -8.83
C ARG A 479 39.76 99.27 -9.07
N ARG A 480 39.05 99.76 -10.10
CA ARG A 480 37.71 99.27 -10.48
C ARG A 480 37.74 97.78 -10.83
N SER A 481 38.78 97.32 -11.53
CA SER A 481 38.98 95.91 -11.85
C SER A 481 39.21 95.07 -10.59
N LEU A 482 40.06 95.53 -9.66
CA LEU A 482 40.29 94.87 -8.37
C LEU A 482 38.99 94.77 -7.54
N GLU A 483 38.22 95.85 -7.45
CA GLU A 483 36.93 95.88 -6.74
C GLU A 483 35.92 94.92 -7.38
N HIS A 484 35.84 94.89 -8.72
CA HIS A 484 35.00 93.95 -9.47
C HIS A 484 35.38 92.49 -9.17
N TRP A 485 36.67 92.13 -9.28
CA TRP A 485 37.13 90.76 -9.03
C TRP A 485 36.94 90.35 -7.57
N ARG A 486 37.18 91.24 -6.59
CA ARG A 486 36.91 90.98 -5.17
C ARG A 486 35.41 90.78 -4.90
N ALA A 487 34.55 91.61 -5.47
CA ALA A 487 33.10 91.46 -5.33
C ALA A 487 32.62 90.14 -5.92
N TRP A 488 33.15 89.76 -7.10
CA TRP A 488 32.83 88.48 -7.74
C TRP A 488 33.36 87.28 -6.92
N HIS A 489 34.58 87.37 -6.41
CA HIS A 489 35.15 86.36 -5.49
C HIS A 489 34.21 86.10 -4.31
N GLN A 490 33.77 87.15 -3.61
CA GLN A 490 32.85 87.01 -2.48
C GLN A 490 31.51 86.39 -2.88
N VAL A 491 30.95 86.77 -4.04
CA VAL A 491 29.69 86.19 -4.56
C VAL A 491 29.83 84.70 -4.86
N GLU A 492 30.92 84.28 -5.51
CA GLU A 492 31.11 82.86 -5.84
C GLU A 492 31.48 82.02 -4.61
N GLN A 493 32.22 82.59 -3.65
CA GLN A 493 32.50 81.96 -2.36
C GLN A 493 31.21 81.77 -1.54
N ASN A 494 30.33 82.79 -1.50
CA ASN A 494 29.01 82.67 -0.86
C ASN A 494 28.17 81.57 -1.54
N ARG A 495 28.21 81.49 -2.88
CA ARG A 495 27.51 80.45 -3.65
C ARG A 495 28.02 79.05 -3.36
N LEU A 496 29.34 78.87 -3.17
CA LEU A 496 29.92 77.60 -2.73
C LEU A 496 29.39 77.21 -1.34
N TRP A 497 29.32 78.17 -0.41
CA TRP A 497 28.72 77.95 0.91
C TRP A 497 27.22 77.67 0.87
N ASP A 498 26.47 78.25 -0.08
CA ASP A 498 25.05 77.94 -0.28
C ASP A 498 24.85 76.52 -0.84
N LEU A 499 25.73 76.07 -1.75
CA LEU A 499 25.73 74.69 -2.26
C LEU A 499 26.01 73.67 -1.16
N GLN A 500 27.02 73.93 -0.31
CA GLN A 500 27.30 73.09 0.86
C GLN A 500 26.10 73.04 1.81
N ARG A 501 25.54 74.20 2.20
CA ARG A 501 24.35 74.28 3.05
C ARG A 501 23.09 73.67 2.42
N GLN A 502 23.00 73.55 1.10
CA GLN A 502 21.92 72.79 0.45
C GLN A 502 22.16 71.29 0.56
N HIS A 503 23.37 70.82 0.27
CA HIS A 503 23.74 69.40 0.39
C HIS A 503 23.61 68.89 1.81
N ASP A 504 24.05 69.66 2.81
CA ASP A 504 23.90 69.30 4.24
C ASP A 504 22.41 69.09 4.59
N ARG A 505 21.52 70.00 4.17
CA ARG A 505 20.05 69.84 4.33
C ARG A 505 19.50 68.62 3.60
N GLU A 506 19.98 68.32 2.39
CA GLU A 506 19.57 67.13 1.66
C GLU A 506 20.04 65.83 2.35
N VAL A 507 21.22 65.83 2.99
CA VAL A 507 21.72 64.72 3.81
C VAL A 507 20.91 64.57 5.09
N GLU A 508 20.71 65.64 5.86
CA GLU A 508 19.88 65.67 7.06
C GLU A 508 18.47 65.13 6.78
N GLU A 509 17.83 65.57 5.69
CA GLU A 509 16.52 65.05 5.26
C GLU A 509 16.53 63.54 4.98
N ILE A 510 17.61 63.02 4.39
CA ILE A 510 17.76 61.59 4.09
C ILE A 510 17.96 60.80 5.38
N GLU A 511 18.78 61.31 6.31
CA GLU A 511 19.02 60.70 7.61
C GLU A 511 17.77 60.72 8.50
N MET A 512 16.99 61.81 8.51
CA MET A 512 15.69 61.87 9.18
C MET A 512 14.72 60.81 8.64
N LYS A 513 14.67 60.64 7.31
CA LYS A 513 13.84 59.60 6.65
C LYS A 513 14.32 58.20 7.02
N HIS A 514 15.63 57.97 7.12
CA HIS A 514 16.19 56.70 7.61
C HIS A 514 15.84 56.46 9.08
N ALA A 515 16.00 57.44 9.96
CA ALA A 515 15.64 57.33 11.37
C ALA A 515 14.16 57.01 11.58
N ILE A 516 13.24 57.68 10.85
CA ILE A 516 11.81 57.37 10.87
C ILE A 516 11.52 55.93 10.42
N VAL A 517 12.20 55.45 9.38
CA VAL A 517 12.05 54.06 8.90
C VAL A 517 12.62 53.06 9.90
N ASP A 518 13.76 53.33 10.53
CA ASP A 518 14.36 52.46 11.54
C ASP A 518 13.54 52.42 12.82
N GLU A 519 12.93 53.53 13.23
CA GLU A 519 11.90 53.54 14.28
C GLU A 519 10.68 52.71 13.85
N GLN A 520 10.10 52.96 12.68
CA GLN A 520 8.95 52.18 12.19
C GLN A 520 9.27 50.68 12.13
N MET A 521 10.48 50.29 11.71
CA MET A 521 10.96 48.91 11.77
C MET A 521 10.98 48.39 13.21
N ARG A 522 11.58 49.13 14.17
CA ARG A 522 11.58 48.78 15.61
C ARG A 522 10.16 48.58 16.15
N TRP A 523 9.22 49.47 15.84
CA TRP A 523 7.82 49.39 16.29
C TRP A 523 6.99 48.32 15.53
N ALA A 524 7.39 47.94 14.31
CA ALA A 524 6.66 46.99 13.47
C ALA A 524 7.00 45.51 13.73
N VAL A 525 8.08 45.19 14.47
CA VAL A 525 8.42 43.80 14.88
C VAL A 525 7.42 43.30 15.93
N LYS A 526 6.21 42.98 15.47
CA LYS A 526 5.25 42.18 16.23
C LYS A 526 5.69 40.72 16.13
N HIS A 527 6.13 40.14 17.24
CA HIS A 527 6.37 38.70 17.28
C HIS A 527 5.03 37.96 17.15
N TYR A 528 4.91 37.10 16.14
CA TYR A 528 3.74 36.23 15.95
C TYR A 528 4.10 34.81 16.39
N MET A 529 3.19 34.15 17.11
CA MET A 529 3.33 32.73 17.39
C MET A 529 3.13 31.91 16.09
N PRO A 530 3.56 30.63 16.03
CA PRO A 530 3.32 29.75 14.87
C PRO A 530 1.84 29.60 14.44
N SER A 531 0.91 30.02 15.29
CA SER A 531 -0.54 30.11 15.02
C SER A 531 -0.98 31.37 14.27
N GLY A 532 -0.05 32.27 13.91
CA GLY A 532 -0.32 33.52 13.20
C GLY A 532 -0.96 34.63 14.05
N LYS A 533 -1.24 34.38 15.34
CA LYS A 533 -1.72 35.41 16.28
C LYS A 533 -0.53 36.20 16.86
N PRO A 534 -0.64 37.53 17.03
CA PRO A 534 0.39 38.32 17.69
C PRO A 534 0.60 37.81 19.13
N ASP A 535 1.85 37.57 19.51
CA ASP A 535 2.21 36.92 20.75
C ASP A 535 2.11 37.89 21.93
N LYS A 536 0.93 37.94 22.56
CA LYS A 536 0.67 38.74 23.75
C LYS A 536 1.54 38.36 24.96
N ARG A 537 2.24 37.22 24.95
CA ARG A 537 3.16 36.81 26.03
C ARG A 537 4.57 37.38 25.86
N ARG A 538 4.93 37.77 24.64
CA ARG A 538 6.09 38.63 24.33
C ARG A 538 5.69 40.11 24.17
N THR A 539 4.76 40.56 25.01
CA THR A 539 4.76 41.99 25.37
C THR A 539 6.11 42.24 26.05
N LEU A 540 6.88 43.23 25.58
CA LEU A 540 8.21 43.53 26.09
C LEU A 540 8.12 43.93 27.57
N LEU A 541 8.35 42.97 28.47
CA LEU A 541 8.49 43.20 29.91
C LEU A 541 9.85 43.86 30.18
N PHE A 542 10.02 45.11 29.76
CA PHE A 542 11.10 46.02 30.15
C PHE A 542 11.00 46.45 31.64
N GLY A 543 10.47 45.60 32.52
CA GLY A 543 9.97 46.00 33.84
C GLY A 543 10.41 45.15 35.04
N THR A 544 11.22 44.09 34.85
CA THR A 544 11.66 43.21 35.96
C THR A 544 13.19 43.02 36.01
N LEU A 545 13.83 44.13 36.37
CA LEU A 545 15.08 44.36 37.11
C LEU A 545 16.42 43.64 36.83
N GLU A 546 16.53 42.38 36.40
CA GLU A 546 17.86 41.70 36.41
C GLU A 546 18.36 41.11 35.08
N SER A 547 17.47 40.75 34.16
CA SER A 547 17.87 40.40 32.77
C SER A 547 17.74 41.55 31.79
N GLY A 548 17.11 42.66 32.22
CA GLY A 548 16.87 43.86 31.42
C GLY A 548 18.16 44.61 31.11
N GLU A 549 19.02 44.85 32.11
CA GLU A 549 20.25 45.63 31.93
C GLU A 549 21.14 45.09 30.82
N ARG A 550 21.33 43.78 30.71
CA ARG A 550 22.24 43.22 29.70
C ARG A 550 21.71 43.31 28.28
N VAL A 551 20.39 43.25 28.10
CA VAL A 551 19.74 43.46 26.80
C VAL A 551 19.69 44.96 26.47
N GLN A 552 19.45 45.80 27.47
CA GLN A 552 19.44 47.25 27.34
C GLN A 552 20.85 47.77 27.00
N GLN A 553 21.89 47.33 27.71
CA GLN A 553 23.30 47.56 27.38
C GLN A 553 23.65 47.07 25.97
N LEU A 554 23.15 45.91 25.51
CA LEU A 554 23.36 45.46 24.14
C LEU A 554 22.66 46.35 23.11
N VAL A 555 21.42 46.80 23.40
CA VAL A 555 20.68 47.74 22.54
C VAL A 555 21.36 49.10 22.52
N ASP A 556 21.87 49.59 23.64
CA ASP A 556 22.50 50.89 23.77
C ASP A 556 23.93 50.87 23.21
N VAL A 557 24.70 49.79 23.34
CA VAL A 557 25.97 49.58 22.60
C VAL A 557 25.74 49.45 21.09
N VAL A 558 24.63 48.84 20.65
CA VAL A 558 24.28 48.76 19.22
C VAL A 558 23.79 50.11 18.70
N LYS A 559 23.07 50.91 19.50
CA LYS A 559 22.77 52.32 19.17
C LYS A 559 24.06 53.12 19.10
N GLU A 560 24.88 53.12 20.14
CA GLU A 560 26.13 53.88 20.21
C GLU A 560 27.05 53.56 19.02
N LYS A 561 27.16 52.29 18.60
CA LYS A 561 27.86 51.93 17.36
C LYS A 561 27.14 52.31 16.06
N ALA A 562 25.80 52.32 16.03
CA ALA A 562 25.03 52.80 14.88
C ALA A 562 25.14 54.32 14.73
N ASP A 563 25.11 55.06 15.84
CA ASP A 563 25.23 56.51 15.94
C ASP A 563 26.69 56.94 15.68
N GLU A 564 27.69 56.15 16.14
CA GLU A 564 29.10 56.33 15.77
C GLU A 564 29.33 56.05 14.27
N TYR A 565 28.65 55.04 13.70
CA TYR A 565 28.72 54.76 12.26
C TYR A 565 28.00 55.84 11.44
N GLN A 566 26.82 56.31 11.86
CA GLN A 566 26.07 57.38 11.22
C GLN A 566 26.83 58.70 11.29
N SER A 567 27.34 59.12 12.46
CA SER A 567 28.14 60.34 12.59
C SER A 567 29.43 60.29 11.75
N LYS A 568 30.13 59.15 11.72
CA LYS A 568 31.26 58.95 10.78
C LYS A 568 30.80 59.05 9.33
N GLN A 569 29.74 58.36 8.94
CA GLN A 569 29.24 58.36 7.56
C GLN A 569 28.72 59.75 7.12
N HIS A 570 28.07 60.50 8.02
CA HIS A 570 27.68 61.89 7.84
C HIS A 570 28.92 62.74 7.58
N LEU A 571 29.92 62.74 8.48
CA LEU A 571 31.20 63.44 8.31
C LEU A 571 31.93 63.06 7.00
N GLU A 572 31.87 61.79 6.58
CA GLU A 572 32.44 61.33 5.30
C GLU A 572 31.67 61.79 4.06
N CYS A 573 30.38 62.12 4.19
CA CYS A 573 29.50 62.51 3.08
C CYS A 573 29.24 64.02 2.99
N THR A 574 29.28 64.77 4.10
CA THR A 574 29.10 66.22 4.14
C THR A 574 30.43 66.96 4.12
N TRP A 575 31.33 66.65 5.05
CA TRP A 575 32.53 67.46 5.29
C TRP A 575 33.78 67.00 4.53
N LYS A 576 34.13 65.70 4.56
CA LYS A 576 35.38 65.23 3.92
C LYS A 576 35.53 65.58 2.42
N PRO A 577 34.49 65.53 1.57
CA PRO A 577 34.63 65.89 0.15
C PRO A 577 34.94 67.39 -0.03
N PHE A 578 34.23 68.25 0.71
CA PHE A 578 34.47 69.69 0.74
C PHE A 578 35.88 70.00 1.28
N GLN A 579 36.23 69.45 2.45
CA GLN A 579 37.52 69.64 3.08
C GLN A 579 38.68 69.21 2.16
N LYS A 580 38.57 68.07 1.47
CA LYS A 580 39.63 67.63 0.53
C LYS A 580 39.86 68.61 -0.62
N VAL A 581 38.79 69.18 -1.19
CA VAL A 581 38.89 70.17 -2.29
C VAL A 581 39.34 71.54 -1.75
N TRP A 582 38.91 71.89 -0.54
CA TRP A 582 39.31 73.12 0.17
C TRP A 582 40.79 73.10 0.56
N ASP A 583 41.28 71.97 1.07
CA ASP A 583 42.70 71.77 1.42
C ASP A 583 43.58 71.79 0.16
N GLN A 584 43.11 71.25 -0.97
CA GLN A 584 43.76 71.37 -2.28
C GLN A 584 43.80 72.82 -2.80
N PHE A 585 42.79 73.62 -2.50
CA PHE A 585 42.78 75.05 -2.81
C PHE A 585 43.80 75.81 -1.94
N ASN A 586 43.82 75.53 -0.63
CA ASN A 586 44.74 76.16 0.32
C ASN A 586 46.21 75.73 0.12
N SER A 587 46.49 74.51 -0.33
CA SER A 587 47.87 74.06 -0.57
C SER A 587 48.52 74.79 -1.76
N LEU A 588 47.76 75.05 -2.83
CA LEU A 588 48.20 75.86 -3.96
C LEU A 588 48.44 77.34 -3.57
N GLU A 589 47.82 77.80 -2.48
CA GLU A 589 48.05 79.12 -1.90
C GLU A 589 49.46 79.28 -1.31
N ILE A 590 50.01 78.20 -0.76
CA ILE A 590 51.32 78.21 -0.09
C ILE A 590 52.45 78.15 -1.13
N GLU A 591 52.32 77.31 -2.16
CA GLU A 591 53.33 77.14 -3.22
C GLU A 591 53.52 78.42 -4.05
N SER A 592 52.42 79.12 -4.37
CA SER A 592 52.47 80.39 -5.11
C SER A 592 53.05 81.56 -4.29
N SER A 593 53.07 81.45 -2.96
CA SER A 593 53.60 82.49 -2.05
C SER A 593 55.10 82.37 -1.80
N SER A 594 55.66 81.16 -1.90
CA SER A 594 57.06 80.85 -1.55
C SER A 594 58.02 80.79 -2.74
N GLY A 595 57.53 80.59 -3.97
CA GLY A 595 58.36 80.40 -5.16
C GLY A 595 59.07 81.64 -5.71
N LEU A 596 58.63 82.86 -5.37
CA LEU A 596 59.05 84.10 -6.04
C LEU A 596 60.31 84.78 -5.46
N HIS A 597 60.89 84.26 -4.38
CA HIS A 597 62.12 84.80 -3.76
C HIS A 597 63.36 83.89 -3.85
N ALA A 598 63.25 82.70 -4.46
CA ALA A 598 64.34 81.71 -4.50
C ALA A 598 64.86 81.36 -5.91
N ALA A 599 64.34 81.98 -6.98
CA ALA A 599 64.79 81.76 -8.36
C ALA A 599 65.97 82.69 -8.72
N GLY A 600 67.11 82.54 -8.02
CA GLY A 600 68.23 83.48 -8.08
C GLY A 600 69.65 82.88 -8.06
N SER A 601 69.79 81.55 -8.06
CA SER A 601 71.09 80.87 -8.20
C SER A 601 70.91 79.42 -8.65
N ASP A 602 71.90 78.90 -9.38
CA ASP A 602 72.13 77.48 -9.70
C ASP A 602 71.11 76.75 -10.60
N VAL A 603 71.04 77.21 -11.86
CA VAL A 603 70.70 76.31 -12.99
C VAL A 603 71.98 75.74 -13.61
N ARG A 604 72.56 74.70 -12.98
CA ARG A 604 73.42 73.73 -13.68
C ARG A 604 73.60 72.43 -12.87
N GLN A 605 73.49 71.31 -13.58
CA GLN A 605 73.68 69.92 -13.12
C GLN A 605 72.60 69.35 -12.19
N GLN A 606 71.59 68.68 -12.77
CA GLN A 606 71.19 67.30 -12.41
C GLN A 606 70.09 66.71 -13.33
N GLU A 607 70.39 66.59 -14.63
CA GLU A 607 69.62 65.70 -15.52
C GLU A 607 70.21 64.28 -15.51
N SER A 608 69.97 63.49 -14.45
CA SER A 608 70.21 62.03 -14.46
C SER A 608 69.77 61.28 -13.18
N ASN A 609 68.52 61.40 -12.72
CA ASN A 609 67.93 60.34 -11.88
C ASN A 609 66.39 60.33 -11.80
N VAL A 610 65.72 59.85 -12.85
CA VAL A 610 64.29 59.51 -12.81
C VAL A 610 64.06 58.11 -13.39
N ARG A 611 64.45 57.06 -12.65
CA ARG A 611 63.92 55.69 -12.88
C ARG A 611 64.18 54.62 -11.80
N SER A 612 63.92 54.90 -10.51
CA SER A 612 63.69 53.83 -9.52
C SER A 612 63.25 54.37 -8.14
N SER A 613 61.94 54.62 -7.94
CA SER A 613 61.37 54.86 -6.61
C SER A 613 59.84 54.66 -6.57
N THR A 614 59.39 53.43 -6.89
CA THR A 614 58.01 52.98 -6.63
C THR A 614 57.99 51.51 -6.22
N LYS A 615 58.51 51.24 -5.02
CA LYS A 615 58.22 50.03 -4.24
C LYS A 615 58.61 50.28 -2.77
N GLU A 616 57.96 49.53 -1.88
CA GLU A 616 58.22 49.48 -0.44
C GLU A 616 57.79 50.71 0.38
N GLN A 617 56.48 50.83 0.60
CA GLN A 617 55.93 50.88 1.97
C GLN A 617 54.43 50.53 1.95
N SER A 618 53.89 50.13 3.11
CA SER A 618 52.53 49.60 3.30
C SER A 618 52.23 48.21 2.69
N ARG A 619 52.92 47.19 3.22
CA ARG A 619 52.30 45.89 3.47
C ARG A 619 52.25 45.66 4.98
N HIS A 620 51.10 45.96 5.60
CA HIS A 620 50.71 45.37 6.87
C HIS A 620 49.25 44.95 6.78
N ASP A 621 49.02 43.68 7.12
CA ASP A 621 47.76 43.04 7.54
C ASP A 621 46.44 43.44 6.85
N MET A 622 45.91 42.50 6.04
CA MET A 622 44.65 41.80 6.34
C MET A 622 44.33 40.79 5.23
N SER A 623 45.02 39.64 5.24
CA SER A 623 44.71 38.49 4.37
C SER A 623 44.88 37.18 5.13
N GLN A 624 43.93 36.89 6.03
CA GLN A 624 43.71 35.51 6.47
C GLN A 624 43.00 34.75 5.35
N GLU A 625 43.79 34.19 4.42
CA GLU A 625 43.33 33.13 3.54
C GLU A 625 43.09 31.86 4.36
N GLY A 626 41.86 31.72 4.88
CA GLY A 626 41.36 30.42 5.30
C GLY A 626 41.08 29.58 4.06
N THR A 627 42.01 28.70 3.69
CA THR A 627 41.85 27.69 2.64
C THR A 627 40.79 26.66 3.05
N ASN A 628 39.53 27.05 2.90
CA ASN A 628 38.40 26.15 2.90
C ASN A 628 38.29 25.54 1.50
N ASP A 629 38.99 24.42 1.30
CA ASP A 629 38.72 23.48 0.21
C ASP A 629 37.33 22.87 0.40
N PHE A 630 36.29 23.65 0.07
CA PHE A 630 34.94 23.12 -0.11
C PHE A 630 34.87 22.43 -1.47
N ASP A 631 35.36 21.18 -1.45
CA ASP A 631 35.19 20.22 -2.51
C ASP A 631 33.73 20.20 -3.00
N ASN A 632 33.57 20.12 -4.32
CA ASN A 632 32.29 20.24 -5.00
C ASN A 632 31.46 18.96 -4.78
N ALA A 633 30.91 18.81 -3.58
CA ALA A 633 30.15 17.66 -3.12
C ALA A 633 28.83 17.55 -3.89
N SER A 634 28.89 16.85 -5.03
CA SER A 634 27.77 16.43 -5.84
C SER A 634 26.60 15.93 -4.98
N LEU A 635 25.44 16.55 -5.18
CA LEU A 635 24.19 16.33 -4.45
C LEU A 635 23.52 14.98 -4.83
N TYR A 636 24.27 13.88 -4.70
CA TYR A 636 23.69 12.55 -4.64
C TYR A 636 22.90 12.41 -3.34
N PRO A 637 21.64 11.95 -3.38
CA PRO A 637 20.86 11.77 -2.17
C PRO A 637 21.49 10.65 -1.34
N MET A 638 22.10 11.03 -0.21
CA MET A 638 22.54 10.11 0.83
C MET A 638 21.38 9.17 1.17
N LYS A 639 21.48 7.92 0.70
CA LYS A 639 20.58 6.84 1.09
C LYS A 639 20.84 6.58 2.56
N THR A 640 20.02 7.15 3.43
CA THR A 640 19.96 6.72 4.83
C THR A 640 19.81 5.19 4.83
N PRO A 641 20.75 4.44 5.42
CA PRO A 641 20.61 3.01 5.49
C PRO A 641 19.44 2.73 6.45
N PHE A 642 18.28 2.41 5.88
CA PHE A 642 17.20 1.78 6.65
C PHE A 642 17.84 0.61 7.42
N PRO A 643 17.62 0.48 8.74
CA PRO A 643 18.20 -0.60 9.53
C PRO A 643 17.75 -1.93 8.92
N LYS A 644 18.68 -2.62 8.25
CA LYS A 644 18.33 -3.70 7.31
C LYS A 644 17.72 -4.92 7.99
N LYS A 645 17.83 -5.02 9.31
CA LYS A 645 17.15 -5.98 10.18
C LYS A 645 16.87 -5.27 11.50
N LEU A 646 15.70 -5.52 12.10
CA LEU A 646 15.55 -5.36 13.55
C LEU A 646 16.57 -6.29 14.22
N PRO A 647 17.21 -5.88 15.34
CA PRO A 647 18.06 -6.78 16.13
C PRO A 647 17.32 -8.09 16.39
N PHE A 648 18.02 -9.22 16.25
CA PHE A 648 17.40 -10.54 16.40
C PHE A 648 16.77 -10.69 17.79
N GLU A 649 17.38 -10.07 18.80
CA GLU A 649 16.88 -9.95 20.17
C GLU A 649 15.47 -9.31 20.26
N LEU A 650 15.19 -8.24 19.51
CA LEU A 650 13.87 -7.60 19.48
C LEU A 650 12.81 -8.48 18.78
N LEU A 651 13.21 -9.30 17.81
CA LEU A 651 12.32 -10.29 17.18
C LEU A 651 12.11 -11.53 18.06
N GLN A 652 13.06 -11.85 18.93
CA GLN A 652 12.94 -12.87 19.96
C GLN A 652 11.98 -12.39 21.06
N GLN A 653 12.20 -11.20 21.60
CA GLN A 653 11.36 -10.58 22.62
C GLN A 653 9.87 -10.48 22.21
N VAL A 654 9.58 -10.03 20.98
CA VAL A 654 8.20 -9.97 20.45
C VAL A 654 7.60 -11.38 20.18
N ARG A 655 8.43 -12.42 20.02
CA ARG A 655 7.94 -13.81 19.97
C ARG A 655 7.59 -14.31 21.37
N ASP A 656 8.43 -14.01 22.35
CA ASP A 656 8.29 -14.47 23.72
C ASP A 656 7.05 -13.80 24.39
N GLU A 657 6.89 -12.48 24.22
CA GLU A 657 5.67 -11.74 24.58
C GLU A 657 4.40 -12.33 23.93
N ARG A 658 4.49 -12.76 22.66
CA ARG A 658 3.38 -13.38 21.95
C ARG A 658 3.08 -14.79 22.48
N THR A 659 4.07 -15.55 22.92
CA THR A 659 3.82 -16.84 23.58
C THR A 659 3.14 -16.65 24.92
N ASP A 660 3.51 -15.64 25.71
CA ASP A 660 2.90 -15.33 27.00
C ASP A 660 1.44 -14.87 26.87
N ILE A 661 1.12 -14.08 25.84
CA ILE A 661 -0.26 -13.73 25.50
C ILE A 661 -1.06 -14.97 25.07
N CYS A 662 -0.45 -15.92 24.35
CA CYS A 662 -1.11 -17.15 23.93
C CYS A 662 -1.26 -18.21 25.04
N THR A 663 -0.42 -18.21 26.08
CA THR A 663 -0.55 -19.09 27.24
C THR A 663 -1.55 -18.54 28.25
N SER A 664 -1.55 -17.23 28.50
CA SER A 664 -2.51 -16.55 29.39
C SER A 664 -3.96 -16.51 28.87
N LEU A 665 -4.18 -16.70 27.57
CA LEU A 665 -5.51 -16.76 26.94
C LEU A 665 -6.08 -18.18 26.78
N LYS A 666 -5.48 -19.21 27.40
CA LYS A 666 -6.15 -20.52 27.49
C LYS A 666 -7.21 -20.48 28.60
N PRO A 667 -8.48 -20.80 28.32
CA PRO A 667 -9.49 -20.96 29.37
C PRO A 667 -9.16 -22.20 30.20
N ASN A 668 -9.36 -22.11 31.52
CA ASN A 668 -9.37 -23.24 32.45
C ASN A 668 -10.57 -24.16 32.20
#